data_AF-A0A497MBI7-F1
#
_entry.id   AF-A0A497MBI7-F1
#
_cell.length_a   1.000
_cell.length_b   1.000
_cell.length_c   1.000
_cell.angle_alpha   90.00
_cell.angle_beta   90.00
_cell.angle_gamma   90.00
#
_symmetry.space_group_name_H-M   'P 1'
#
loop_
_entity.id
_entity.type
_entity.pdbx_description
1 polymer ?
#
loop_
_entity_poly.entity_id
_entity_poly.type
_entity_poly.pdbx_seq_one_letter_code
_entity_poly.pdbx_strand_id
1 'polypeptide(L)'
;MLKALEESPYIGLEKRGDVFYLIIPDPVAYIQASGRVSRMYAGGVSKGISIVLVDNDRAFNGLMRETRWFMEDIVWRRLSEVDLDKVVEEVDRDRRAIKDLLEGRVKAEFKDLIKFALFVVESPNKARTIARLFGRPSRRQVGDLTVFEVNTGEYILNITATGGHIMDLITGNVGLHGVLEVDGEYVPVYSTIKRCLRCGYTFTEDFGSKCPVCGSEKILDKKVLIDSLREAAKEVDLVILGTDADAEGEKISWDLYMAMKPFTREVKRAEFHEVTRRALREALKDLRDINLNLVEAQITRRVEDRWIGFELSHKLWKVFGSKRLSAGRVQTPVLGWIINRMYESKKSLRDFFELRLENGLRVVISEPRMGRRELKEYLEKLKEAKVEIANLVREEVEVKPPPPFTTDSMLKDASTYLGMGAAETMALAQDLFELGLITYHRTDSHRVSQVGVEIAKDYIISRFGPAFSAPRVWPAEGAHECIRPTRSMDSAKLRELMTLGLLRFAKRVTGRHLALYELIFRRFIASQMKPVKAEKISFEVRVLDKIVKVEGYSRILENGFNLVRPMRTLPPVEEGVTKVVEVRRWRAPSVPLYTQGDIIALMKERGIGRPSTYAKIVETLFERGYVLSSKRRKALIPTRIGIKVYEYLSTRFEKFISEETTRRLEEAMRLIEAGKLDYQAVIKELRKDIEVIKSIY
;
A
#
# COMPACT_ATOMS: atom_id res chain seq x y z
N MET A 1 -5.53 -13.73 -36.91
CA MET A 1 -5.27 -12.30 -36.62
C MET A 1 -6.36 -11.41 -37.21
N LEU A 2 -6.58 -11.40 -38.53
CA LEU A 2 -7.67 -10.66 -39.19
C LEU A 2 -9.05 -10.91 -38.57
N LYS A 3 -9.43 -12.18 -38.36
CA LYS A 3 -10.69 -12.54 -37.70
C LYS A 3 -10.85 -11.94 -36.29
N ALA A 4 -9.76 -11.87 -35.52
CA ALA A 4 -9.77 -11.26 -34.18
C ALA A 4 -9.86 -9.72 -34.24
N LEU A 5 -9.39 -9.09 -35.32
CA LEU A 5 -9.57 -7.65 -35.57
C LEU A 5 -10.99 -7.36 -36.06
N GLU A 6 -11.57 -8.22 -36.90
CA GLU A 6 -12.96 -8.14 -37.35
C GLU A 6 -13.98 -8.33 -36.22
N GLU A 7 -13.66 -9.13 -35.22
CA GLU A 7 -14.49 -9.35 -34.02
C GLU A 7 -14.26 -8.29 -32.92
N SER A 8 -13.26 -7.42 -33.06
CA SER A 8 -12.95 -6.39 -32.06
C SER A 8 -14.02 -5.29 -32.05
N PRO A 9 -14.63 -4.97 -30.89
CA PRO A 9 -15.60 -3.88 -30.79
C PRO A 9 -14.95 -2.49 -30.70
N TYR A 10 -13.60 -2.40 -30.72
CA TYR A 10 -12.84 -1.17 -30.46
C TYR A 10 -11.93 -0.73 -31.61
N ILE A 11 -11.79 -1.56 -32.65
CA ILE A 11 -10.93 -1.27 -33.80
C ILE A 11 -11.80 -1.38 -35.04
N GLY A 12 -11.84 -0.32 -35.83
CA GLY A 12 -12.50 -0.36 -37.14
C GLY A 12 -11.60 -1.10 -38.12
N LEU A 13 -12.16 -2.02 -38.88
CA LEU A 13 -11.48 -2.64 -40.01
C LEU A 13 -12.35 -2.42 -41.25
N GLU A 14 -11.82 -1.72 -42.23
CA GLU A 14 -12.47 -1.52 -43.52
C GLU A 14 -11.66 -2.18 -44.62
N LYS A 15 -12.31 -3.01 -45.44
CA LYS A 15 -11.69 -3.53 -46.65
C LYS A 15 -12.08 -2.63 -47.82
N ARG A 16 -11.09 -2.01 -48.47
CA ARG A 16 -11.30 -1.24 -49.70
C ARG A 16 -10.43 -1.85 -50.80
N GLY A 17 -11.06 -2.60 -51.70
CA GLY A 17 -10.36 -3.44 -52.67
C GLY A 17 -9.57 -4.56 -51.98
N ASP A 18 -8.28 -4.69 -52.29
CA ASP A 18 -7.38 -5.70 -51.68
C ASP A 18 -6.64 -5.19 -50.44
N VAL A 19 -6.91 -3.96 -49.99
CA VAL A 19 -6.23 -3.34 -48.85
C VAL A 19 -7.18 -3.28 -47.65
N PHE A 20 -6.64 -3.69 -46.49
CA PHE A 20 -7.30 -3.53 -45.19
C PHE A 20 -6.85 -2.23 -44.53
N TYR A 21 -7.82 -1.38 -44.20
CA TYR A 21 -7.62 -0.15 -43.43
C TYR A 21 -7.97 -0.41 -41.97
N LEU A 22 -7.03 -0.11 -41.08
CA LEU A 22 -7.23 -0.15 -39.65
C LEU A 22 -7.59 1.26 -39.16
N ILE A 23 -8.79 1.43 -38.63
CA ILE A 23 -9.25 2.69 -38.08
C ILE A 23 -8.98 2.66 -36.59
N ILE A 24 -7.98 3.45 -36.18
CA ILE A 24 -7.57 3.61 -34.79
C ILE A 24 -7.96 5.02 -34.35
N PRO A 25 -8.64 5.18 -33.20
CA PRO A 25 -8.96 6.50 -32.66
C PRO A 25 -7.70 7.27 -32.23
N ASP A 26 -7.72 8.59 -32.36
CA ASP A 26 -6.69 9.48 -31.79
C ASP A 26 -7.25 10.24 -30.57
N PRO A 27 -7.14 9.67 -29.36
CA PRO A 27 -7.64 10.32 -28.14
C PRO A 27 -6.90 11.62 -27.82
N VAL A 28 -5.63 11.74 -28.20
CA VAL A 28 -4.82 12.94 -27.92
C VAL A 28 -5.29 14.10 -28.78
N ALA A 29 -5.48 13.87 -30.08
CA ALA A 29 -6.03 14.87 -30.98
C ALA A 29 -7.45 15.30 -30.56
N TYR A 30 -8.30 14.36 -30.16
CA TYR A 30 -9.64 14.67 -29.67
C TYR A 30 -9.62 15.56 -28.42
N ILE A 31 -8.80 15.23 -27.41
CA ILE A 31 -8.68 16.04 -26.17
C ILE A 31 -8.14 17.44 -26.50
N GLN A 32 -7.17 17.55 -27.41
CA GLN A 32 -6.65 18.85 -27.82
C GLN A 32 -7.69 19.69 -28.58
N ALA A 33 -8.46 19.09 -29.48
CA ALA A 33 -9.48 19.78 -30.27
C ALA A 33 -10.66 20.23 -29.40
N SER A 34 -11.21 19.32 -28.58
CA SER A 34 -12.27 19.61 -27.63
C SER A 34 -11.83 20.61 -26.56
N GLY A 35 -10.57 20.61 -26.15
CA GLY A 35 -10.02 21.62 -25.25
C GLY A 35 -10.07 23.06 -25.80
N ARG A 36 -10.18 23.26 -27.12
CA ARG A 36 -10.23 24.62 -27.71
C ARG A 36 -11.54 25.35 -27.44
N VAL A 37 -12.63 24.62 -27.18
CA VAL A 37 -13.96 25.21 -26.93
C VAL A 37 -14.16 25.66 -25.49
N SER A 38 -13.25 25.30 -24.58
CA SER A 38 -13.33 25.64 -23.15
C SER A 38 -12.01 26.29 -22.71
N ARG A 39 -12.06 27.53 -22.22
CA ARG A 39 -10.88 28.28 -21.78
C ARG A 39 -11.07 28.85 -20.39
N MET A 40 -9.96 29.04 -19.68
CA MET A 40 -9.97 29.77 -18.42
C MET A 40 -10.10 31.27 -18.65
N TYR A 41 -10.87 31.92 -17.78
CA TYR A 41 -11.02 33.37 -17.68
C TYR A 41 -11.14 33.76 -16.19
N ALA A 42 -11.21 35.06 -15.88
CA ALA A 42 -11.23 35.53 -14.49
C ALA A 42 -12.42 34.99 -13.65
N GLY A 43 -13.51 34.55 -14.29
CA GLY A 43 -14.66 33.92 -13.65
C GLY A 43 -14.60 32.39 -13.52
N GLY A 44 -13.46 31.75 -13.85
CA GLY A 44 -13.27 30.30 -13.78
C GLY A 44 -13.01 29.65 -15.14
N VAL A 45 -13.64 28.51 -15.42
CA VAL A 45 -13.51 27.77 -16.69
C VAL A 45 -14.79 27.95 -17.51
N SER A 46 -14.68 28.46 -18.74
CA SER A 46 -15.84 28.62 -19.62
C SER A 46 -16.38 27.28 -20.06
N LYS A 47 -17.70 27.11 -20.07
CA LYS A 47 -18.32 25.95 -20.72
C LYS A 47 -18.05 25.97 -22.22
N GLY A 48 -18.01 24.78 -22.81
CA GLY A 48 -17.82 24.56 -24.24
C GLY A 48 -18.56 23.31 -24.68
N ILE A 49 -18.90 23.25 -25.96
CA ILE A 49 -19.61 22.13 -26.58
C ILE A 49 -18.67 21.43 -27.56
N SER A 50 -18.51 20.12 -27.40
CA SER A 50 -17.84 19.24 -28.38
C SER A 50 -18.82 18.15 -28.78
N ILE A 51 -19.24 18.16 -30.05
CA ILE A 51 -20.14 17.17 -30.62
C ILE A 51 -19.31 16.26 -31.51
N VAL A 52 -19.37 14.95 -31.25
CA VAL A 52 -18.72 13.93 -32.08
C VAL A 52 -19.79 13.25 -32.91
N LEU A 53 -19.68 13.39 -34.23
CA LEU A 53 -20.49 12.63 -35.17
C LEU A 53 -19.84 11.26 -35.32
N VAL A 54 -20.60 10.20 -35.04
CA VAL A 54 -20.11 8.83 -35.06
C VAL A 54 -20.55 8.17 -36.37
N ASP A 55 -19.57 7.90 -37.23
CA ASP A 55 -19.73 7.16 -38.49
C ASP A 55 -19.25 5.70 -38.36
N ASN A 56 -18.36 5.43 -37.41
CA ASN A 56 -17.87 4.10 -37.08
C ASN A 56 -17.96 3.83 -35.56
N ASP A 57 -18.95 3.03 -35.16
CA ASP A 57 -19.19 2.70 -33.74
C ASP A 57 -17.98 2.05 -33.08
N ARG A 58 -17.19 1.25 -33.81
CA ARG A 58 -16.01 0.57 -33.24
C ARG A 58 -14.89 1.55 -32.94
N ALA A 59 -14.61 2.46 -33.87
CA ALA A 59 -13.62 3.51 -33.66
C ALA A 59 -14.05 4.45 -32.52
N PHE A 60 -15.35 4.77 -32.42
CA PHE A 60 -15.89 5.57 -31.32
C PHE A 60 -15.82 4.86 -29.97
N ASN A 61 -16.18 3.57 -29.89
CA ASN A 61 -16.00 2.75 -28.70
C ASN A 61 -14.53 2.68 -28.28
N GLY A 62 -13.62 2.59 -29.26
CA GLY A 62 -12.19 2.76 -29.07
C GLY A 62 -11.89 4.12 -28.42
N LEU A 63 -12.28 5.23 -29.04
CA LEU A 63 -12.04 6.59 -28.55
C LEU A 63 -12.55 6.78 -27.12
N MET A 64 -13.78 6.35 -26.82
CA MET A 64 -14.36 6.40 -25.48
C MET A 64 -13.50 5.67 -24.46
N ARG A 65 -13.03 4.46 -24.81
CA ARG A 65 -12.18 3.64 -23.94
C ARG A 65 -10.80 4.28 -23.74
N GLU A 66 -10.19 4.78 -24.81
CA GLU A 66 -8.82 5.31 -24.74
C GLU A 66 -8.76 6.66 -24.03
N THR A 67 -9.74 7.55 -24.26
CA THR A 67 -9.82 8.86 -23.58
C THR A 67 -9.91 8.73 -22.05
N ARG A 68 -10.57 7.68 -21.55
CA ARG A 68 -10.61 7.36 -20.09
C ARG A 68 -9.23 7.07 -19.49
N TRP A 69 -8.25 6.60 -20.28
CA TRP A 69 -6.89 6.39 -19.78
C TRP A 69 -6.14 7.70 -19.51
N PHE A 70 -6.52 8.77 -20.21
CA PHE A 70 -5.94 10.10 -20.05
C PHE A 70 -6.69 10.94 -19.04
N MET A 71 -8.03 10.87 -19.06
CA MET A 71 -8.91 11.67 -18.20
C MET A 71 -10.10 10.82 -17.76
N GLU A 72 -10.13 10.49 -16.46
CA GLU A 72 -11.22 9.71 -15.84
C GLU A 72 -12.56 10.47 -15.82
N ASP A 73 -12.52 11.80 -15.83
CA ASP A 73 -13.70 12.67 -15.73
C ASP A 73 -14.46 12.85 -17.07
N ILE A 74 -14.01 12.23 -18.17
CA ILE A 74 -14.69 12.35 -19.47
C ILE A 74 -15.96 11.48 -19.46
N VAL A 75 -17.10 12.16 -19.55
CA VAL A 75 -18.41 11.53 -19.69
C VAL A 75 -18.91 11.74 -21.13
N TRP A 76 -19.22 10.64 -21.80
CA TRP A 76 -19.85 10.64 -23.11
C TRP A 76 -21.36 10.51 -22.94
N ARG A 77 -22.14 11.37 -23.59
CA ARG A 77 -23.62 11.35 -23.57
C ARG A 77 -24.15 11.32 -24.99
N ARG A 78 -25.29 10.66 -25.20
CA ARG A 78 -26.00 10.77 -26.48
C ARG A 78 -26.59 12.17 -26.59
N LEU A 79 -26.55 12.75 -27.78
CA LEU A 79 -27.07 14.10 -28.01
C LEU A 79 -28.56 14.21 -27.61
N SER A 80 -29.34 13.14 -27.82
CA SER A 80 -30.75 13.05 -27.43
C SER A 80 -31.02 13.10 -25.92
N GLU A 81 -30.00 12.86 -25.08
CA GLU A 81 -30.09 12.89 -23.61
C GLU A 81 -29.65 14.26 -23.05
N VAL A 82 -29.24 15.19 -23.91
CA VAL A 82 -28.71 16.50 -23.53
C VAL A 82 -29.68 17.57 -24.01
N ASP A 83 -30.11 18.42 -23.08
CA ASP A 83 -30.82 19.66 -23.38
C ASP A 83 -29.83 20.65 -24.00
N LEU A 84 -29.76 20.64 -25.35
CA LEU A 84 -28.77 21.40 -26.09
C LEU A 84 -29.00 22.91 -25.94
N ASP A 85 -30.26 23.34 -25.94
CA ASP A 85 -30.63 24.76 -25.84
C ASP A 85 -30.13 25.34 -24.52
N LYS A 86 -30.36 24.62 -23.40
CA LYS A 86 -29.83 25.02 -22.10
C LYS A 86 -28.30 25.08 -22.07
N VAL A 87 -27.61 24.13 -22.68
CA VAL A 87 -26.13 24.15 -22.71
C VAL A 87 -25.61 25.31 -23.56
N VAL A 88 -26.25 25.60 -24.70
CA VAL A 88 -25.92 26.74 -25.55
C VAL A 88 -26.13 28.05 -24.80
N GLU A 89 -27.24 28.19 -24.07
CA GLU A 89 -27.50 29.37 -23.23
C GLU A 89 -26.41 29.60 -22.17
N GLU A 90 -25.94 28.53 -21.52
CA GLU A 90 -24.85 28.62 -20.55
C GLU A 90 -23.52 29.00 -21.21
N VAL A 91 -23.22 28.46 -22.39
CA VAL A 91 -22.02 28.83 -23.16
C VAL A 91 -22.09 30.30 -23.58
N ASP A 92 -23.22 30.76 -24.10
CA ASP A 92 -23.41 32.15 -24.52
C ASP A 92 -23.36 33.12 -23.33
N ARG A 93 -23.82 32.69 -22.16
CA ARG A 93 -23.66 33.43 -20.91
C ARG A 93 -22.17 33.60 -20.56
N ASP A 94 -21.41 32.51 -20.58
CA ASP A 94 -19.96 32.55 -20.31
C ASP A 94 -19.21 33.38 -21.35
N ARG A 95 -19.58 33.30 -22.64
CA ARG A 95 -18.97 34.08 -23.72
C ARG A 95 -19.26 35.57 -23.59
N ARG A 96 -20.49 35.95 -23.22
CA ARG A 96 -20.84 37.34 -22.91
C ARG A 96 -20.05 37.86 -21.71
N ALA A 97 -19.98 37.09 -20.62
CA ALA A 97 -19.18 37.44 -19.46
C ALA A 97 -17.70 37.66 -19.81
N ILE A 98 -17.10 36.79 -20.64
CA ILE A 98 -15.72 36.95 -21.12
C ILE A 98 -15.57 38.22 -21.97
N LYS A 99 -16.51 38.48 -22.88
CA LYS A 99 -16.47 39.66 -23.76
C LYS A 99 -16.58 40.96 -22.97
N ASP A 100 -17.53 41.04 -22.06
CA ASP A 100 -17.75 42.22 -21.21
C ASP A 100 -16.52 42.53 -20.33
N LEU A 101 -15.80 41.48 -19.93
CA LEU A 101 -14.57 41.56 -19.14
C LEU A 101 -13.38 42.03 -19.98
N LEU A 102 -13.23 41.54 -21.22
CA LEU A 102 -12.20 42.01 -22.16
C LEU A 102 -12.40 43.47 -22.59
N GLU A 103 -13.66 43.89 -22.70
CA GLU A 103 -14.03 45.25 -23.11
C GLU A 103 -14.09 46.24 -21.92
N GLY A 104 -13.78 45.79 -20.70
CA GLY A 104 -13.71 46.65 -19.51
C GLY A 104 -15.04 47.24 -19.05
N ARG A 105 -16.18 46.72 -19.55
CA ARG A 105 -17.53 47.24 -19.25
C ARG A 105 -18.04 46.84 -17.87
N VAL A 106 -17.38 45.87 -17.23
CA VAL A 106 -17.71 45.38 -15.89
C VAL A 106 -16.54 45.68 -14.97
N LYS A 107 -16.71 46.60 -14.01
CA LYS A 107 -15.94 46.56 -12.77
C LYS A 107 -16.46 45.35 -12.01
N ALA A 108 -15.78 44.22 -12.08
CA ALA A 108 -16.18 43.06 -11.31
C ALA A 108 -16.16 43.45 -9.83
N GLU A 109 -17.34 43.50 -9.19
CA GLU A 109 -17.41 43.10 -7.79
C GLU A 109 -16.93 41.65 -7.78
N PHE A 110 -15.62 41.47 -7.59
CA PHE A 110 -15.05 40.16 -7.44
C PHE A 110 -15.67 39.57 -6.17
N LYS A 111 -16.66 38.69 -6.33
CA LYS A 111 -16.60 37.48 -5.49
C LYS A 111 -15.24 36.87 -5.83
N ASP A 112 -14.34 36.78 -4.85
CA ASP A 112 -13.07 36.06 -4.98
C ASP A 112 -13.36 34.61 -5.38
N LEU A 113 -13.59 34.37 -6.67
CA LEU A 113 -13.96 33.07 -7.22
C LEU A 113 -12.73 32.16 -7.32
N ILE A 114 -11.54 32.75 -7.46
CA ILE A 114 -10.27 32.03 -7.53
C ILE A 114 -9.48 32.32 -6.26
N LYS A 115 -9.35 31.33 -5.38
CA LYS A 115 -8.59 31.45 -4.14
C LYS A 115 -7.13 31.06 -4.36
N PHE A 116 -6.21 31.86 -3.84
CA PHE A 116 -4.79 31.46 -3.76
C PHE A 116 -4.62 30.54 -2.56
N ALA A 117 -4.14 29.33 -2.80
CA ALA A 117 -3.92 28.37 -1.73
C ALA A 117 -2.56 27.66 -1.82
N LEU A 118 -1.92 27.46 -0.67
CA LEU A 118 -0.70 26.67 -0.54
C LEU A 118 -1.07 25.24 -0.16
N PHE A 119 -0.83 24.29 -1.06
CA PHE A 119 -1.10 22.86 -0.84
C PHE A 119 0.19 22.14 -0.44
N VAL A 120 0.30 21.74 0.83
CA VAL A 120 1.50 21.12 1.40
C VAL A 120 1.29 19.62 1.55
N VAL A 121 2.20 18.83 0.97
CA VAL A 121 2.24 17.36 1.14
C VAL A 121 3.54 16.90 1.78
N GLU A 122 3.62 15.65 2.21
CA GLU A 122 4.82 15.12 2.84
C GLU A 122 5.91 14.72 1.84
N SER A 123 5.55 14.32 0.60
CA SER A 123 6.50 13.76 -0.35
C SER A 123 6.68 14.57 -1.65
N PRO A 124 7.94 14.79 -2.12
CA PRO A 124 8.19 15.53 -3.36
C PRO A 124 7.63 14.85 -4.63
N ASN A 125 7.50 13.53 -4.64
CA ASN A 125 6.87 12.83 -5.76
C ASN A 125 5.39 13.12 -5.80
N LYS A 126 4.71 13.05 -4.64
CA LYS A 126 3.28 13.37 -4.54
C LYS A 126 3.02 14.80 -5.00
N ALA A 127 3.81 15.78 -4.56
CA ALA A 127 3.68 17.17 -5.02
C ALA A 127 3.78 17.30 -6.55
N ARG A 128 4.77 16.65 -7.17
CA ARG A 128 4.94 16.65 -8.63
C ARG A 128 3.81 15.92 -9.36
N THR A 129 3.32 14.81 -8.82
CA THR A 129 2.20 14.06 -9.39
C THR A 129 0.93 14.91 -9.34
N ILE A 130 0.58 15.45 -8.18
CA ILE A 130 -0.59 16.34 -7.99
C ILE A 130 -0.53 17.51 -8.97
N ALA A 131 0.61 18.20 -9.05
CA ALA A 131 0.77 19.31 -9.97
C ALA A 131 0.53 18.90 -11.44
N ARG A 132 1.01 17.72 -11.85
CA ARG A 132 0.81 17.22 -13.22
C ARG A 132 -0.63 16.81 -13.54
N LEU A 133 -1.43 16.45 -12.53
CA LEU A 133 -2.84 16.11 -12.73
C LEU A 133 -3.69 17.32 -13.17
N PHE A 134 -3.24 18.54 -12.85
CA PHE A 134 -3.92 19.79 -13.22
C PHE A 134 -3.28 20.50 -14.42
N GLY A 135 -2.22 19.95 -15.01
CA GLY A 135 -1.59 20.49 -16.22
C GLY A 135 -0.07 20.52 -16.14
N ARG A 136 0.56 21.37 -16.95
CA ARG A 136 2.01 21.63 -16.85
C ARG A 136 2.24 22.72 -15.80
N PRO A 137 2.81 22.42 -14.64
CA PRO A 137 2.99 23.42 -13.58
C PRO A 137 4.08 24.43 -13.94
N SER A 138 3.86 25.67 -13.49
CA SER A 138 4.94 26.64 -13.34
C SER A 138 5.75 26.27 -12.10
N ARG A 139 7.08 26.42 -12.16
CA ARG A 139 7.96 26.14 -11.02
C ARG A 139 8.54 27.45 -10.53
N ARG A 140 8.39 27.73 -9.23
CA ARG A 140 9.06 28.83 -8.56
C ARG A 140 9.79 28.34 -7.31
N GLN A 141 10.66 29.19 -6.80
CA GLN A 141 11.48 28.91 -5.63
C GLN A 141 11.14 29.94 -4.55
N VAL A 142 10.82 29.47 -3.34
CA VAL A 142 10.55 30.30 -2.16
C VAL A 142 11.54 29.86 -1.08
N GLY A 143 12.62 30.62 -0.89
CA GLY A 143 13.75 30.14 -0.09
C GLY A 143 14.29 28.81 -0.62
N ASP A 144 14.27 27.77 0.20
CA ASP A 144 14.68 26.41 -0.19
C ASP A 144 13.52 25.53 -0.71
N LEU A 145 12.29 26.04 -0.70
CA LEU A 145 11.13 25.33 -1.23
C LEU A 145 11.00 25.49 -2.74
N THR A 146 10.88 24.36 -3.43
CA THR A 146 10.32 24.33 -4.77
C THR A 146 8.80 24.28 -4.68
N VAL A 147 8.13 25.29 -5.27
CA VAL A 147 6.68 25.40 -5.34
C VAL A 147 6.23 25.19 -6.79
N PHE A 148 5.24 24.32 -6.98
CA PHE A 148 4.59 24.05 -8.27
C PHE A 148 3.25 24.77 -8.31
N GLU A 149 3.12 25.76 -9.18
CA GLU A 149 1.89 26.52 -9.32
C GLU A 149 1.02 25.91 -10.43
N VAL A 150 -0.24 25.63 -10.10
CA VAL A 150 -1.24 25.08 -11.03
C VAL A 150 -2.60 25.72 -10.81
N ASN A 151 -3.35 25.90 -11.90
CA ASN A 151 -4.73 26.36 -11.84
C ASN A 151 -5.68 25.15 -11.91
N THR A 152 -6.60 25.06 -10.96
CA THR A 152 -7.60 23.99 -10.86
C THR A 152 -8.99 24.39 -11.36
N GLY A 153 -9.21 25.68 -11.60
CA GLY A 153 -10.50 26.32 -11.86
C GLY A 153 -10.98 27.15 -10.67
N GLU A 154 -10.98 26.57 -9.47
CA GLU A 154 -11.42 27.21 -8.21
C GLU A 154 -10.25 27.77 -7.39
N TYR A 155 -9.07 27.19 -7.57
CA TYR A 155 -7.85 27.58 -6.85
C TYR A 155 -6.68 27.79 -7.81
N ILE A 156 -5.86 28.78 -7.50
CA ILE A 156 -4.44 28.80 -7.88
C ILE A 156 -3.69 28.08 -6.76
N LEU A 157 -3.35 26.81 -7.00
CA LEU A 157 -2.66 25.97 -6.03
C LEU A 157 -1.15 26.12 -6.17
N ASN A 158 -0.53 26.57 -5.10
CA ASN A 158 0.90 26.50 -4.85
C ASN A 158 1.20 25.16 -4.17
N ILE A 159 1.66 24.14 -4.91
CA ILE A 159 1.90 22.79 -4.37
C ILE A 159 3.36 22.64 -3.97
N THR A 160 3.61 22.23 -2.73
CA THR A 160 4.98 22.00 -2.21
C THR A 160 5.06 20.74 -1.34
N ALA A 161 6.27 20.33 -0.99
CA ALA A 161 6.51 19.14 -0.18
C ALA A 161 7.47 19.38 0.98
N THR A 162 7.21 18.77 2.13
CA THR A 162 8.09 18.85 3.31
C THR A 162 9.27 17.88 3.24
N GLY A 163 9.15 16.79 2.47
CA GLY A 163 10.15 15.71 2.46
C GLY A 163 10.17 14.94 3.78
N GLY A 164 9.00 14.56 4.29
CA GLY A 164 8.78 13.82 5.54
C GLY A 164 8.45 14.70 6.74
N HIS A 165 8.66 14.16 7.94
CA HIS A 165 8.49 14.88 9.21
C HIS A 165 9.35 16.15 9.26
N ILE A 166 8.82 17.19 9.90
CA ILE A 166 9.54 18.46 10.14
C ILE A 166 10.04 18.57 11.59
N MET A 167 9.36 17.92 12.54
CA MET A 167 9.69 17.91 13.96
C MET A 167 9.60 16.50 14.54
N ASP A 168 10.39 16.23 15.58
CA ASP A 168 10.35 14.98 16.36
C ASP A 168 10.66 15.26 17.84
N LEU A 169 10.35 14.31 18.72
CA LEU A 169 10.60 14.43 20.16
C LEU A 169 12.08 14.64 20.43
N ILE A 170 12.38 15.65 21.24
CA ILE A 170 13.76 15.94 21.66
C ILE A 170 14.35 14.74 22.43
N THR A 171 15.61 14.42 22.20
CA THR A 171 16.31 13.26 22.81
C THR A 171 17.22 13.63 23.99
N GLY A 172 17.32 14.93 24.32
CA GLY A 172 18.22 15.47 25.35
C GLY A 172 17.63 15.46 26.77
N ASN A 173 18.26 16.22 27.68
CA ASN A 173 17.89 16.35 29.11
C ASN A 173 16.60 17.15 29.36
N VAL A 174 15.56 16.93 28.56
CA VAL A 174 14.24 17.55 28.74
C VAL A 174 13.28 16.52 29.27
N GLY A 175 12.91 16.68 30.55
CA GLY A 175 12.02 15.75 31.24
C GLY A 175 12.47 14.29 31.13
N LEU A 176 11.51 13.38 31.02
CA LEU A 176 11.78 11.97 30.75
C LEU A 176 11.84 11.73 29.24
N HIS A 177 13.05 11.67 28.68
CA HIS A 177 13.31 11.39 27.25
C HIS A 177 12.55 12.29 26.26
N GLY A 178 12.35 13.55 26.62
CA GLY A 178 11.67 14.56 25.80
C GLY A 178 10.23 14.85 26.22
N VAL A 179 9.76 14.31 27.34
CA VAL A 179 8.40 14.55 27.86
C VAL A 179 8.48 15.17 29.24
N LEU A 180 7.95 16.38 29.38
CA LEU A 180 7.84 17.10 30.64
C LEU A 180 6.61 16.64 31.42
N GLU A 181 6.67 16.79 32.74
CA GLU A 181 5.52 16.67 33.62
C GLU A 181 5.24 18.07 34.17
N VAL A 182 4.08 18.62 33.84
CA VAL A 182 3.66 19.99 34.21
C VAL A 182 2.25 19.90 34.75
N ASP A 183 2.04 20.31 36.00
CA ASP A 183 0.73 20.31 36.67
C ASP A 183 0.00 18.95 36.62
N GLY A 184 0.74 17.85 36.67
CA GLY A 184 0.20 16.48 36.59
C GLY A 184 -0.14 16.00 35.18
N GLU A 185 0.16 16.79 34.16
CA GLU A 185 0.00 16.45 32.75
C GLU A 185 1.34 16.20 32.06
N TYR A 186 1.35 15.31 31.06
CA TYR A 186 2.55 14.99 30.30
C TYR A 186 2.60 15.79 29.01
N VAL A 187 3.64 16.61 28.86
CA VAL A 187 3.82 17.54 27.75
C VAL A 187 5.03 17.14 26.92
N PRO A 188 4.83 16.52 25.73
CA PRO A 188 5.92 16.15 24.86
C PRO A 188 6.55 17.38 24.19
N VAL A 189 7.89 17.44 24.18
CA VAL A 189 8.65 18.57 23.64
C VAL A 189 9.26 18.18 22.30
N TYR A 190 8.90 18.92 21.25
CA TYR A 190 9.36 18.70 19.88
C TYR A 190 10.43 19.71 19.47
N SER A 191 11.33 19.27 18.60
CA SER A 191 12.35 20.13 17.98
C SER A 191 12.50 19.79 16.49
N THR A 192 13.07 20.72 15.73
CA THR A 192 13.30 20.54 14.29
C THR A 192 14.26 19.39 14.03
N ILE A 193 13.91 18.57 13.04
CA ILE A 193 14.73 17.45 12.62
C ILE A 193 15.95 17.95 11.85
N LYS A 194 17.12 17.46 12.24
CA LYS A 194 18.42 17.72 11.60
C LYS A 194 18.95 16.41 11.01
N ARG A 195 19.50 16.47 9.80
CA ARG A 195 20.10 15.31 9.13
C ARG A 195 21.51 15.63 8.65
N CYS A 196 22.47 14.80 9.04
CA CYS A 196 23.83 14.89 8.54
C CYS A 196 23.90 14.38 7.09
N LEU A 197 24.35 15.22 6.16
CA LEU A 197 24.51 14.86 4.74
C LEU A 197 25.70 13.92 4.50
N ARG A 198 26.62 13.79 5.47
CA ARG A 198 27.79 12.90 5.37
C ARG A 198 27.47 11.48 5.81
N CYS A 199 26.91 11.29 7.01
CA CYS A 199 26.66 9.96 7.58
C CYS A 199 25.19 9.55 7.62
N GLY A 200 24.27 10.46 7.26
CA GLY A 200 22.83 10.19 7.26
C GLY A 200 22.16 10.20 8.64
N TYR A 201 22.92 10.38 9.73
CA TYR A 201 22.38 10.40 11.09
C TYR A 201 21.37 11.55 11.26
N THR A 202 20.25 11.23 11.90
CA THR A 202 19.14 12.15 12.15
C THR A 202 19.01 12.41 13.64
N PHE A 203 18.86 13.67 14.04
CA PHE A 203 18.82 14.10 15.43
C PHE A 203 18.00 15.39 15.59
N THR A 204 17.55 15.68 16.81
CA THR A 204 16.71 16.85 17.12
C THR A 204 17.42 17.88 18.00
N GLU A 205 18.39 17.43 18.80
CA GLU A 205 19.17 18.27 19.70
C GLU A 205 19.99 19.31 18.94
N ASP A 206 20.25 20.43 19.59
CA ASP A 206 21.15 21.45 19.08
C ASP A 206 22.57 21.17 19.61
N PHE A 207 23.37 20.47 18.79
CA PHE A 207 24.79 20.24 19.04
C PHE A 207 25.67 21.31 18.36
N GLY A 208 25.10 22.49 18.09
CA GLY A 208 25.72 23.51 17.24
C GLY A 208 25.80 23.06 15.78
N SER A 209 26.83 23.53 15.07
CA SER A 209 27.00 23.28 13.63
C SER A 209 27.58 21.90 13.29
N LYS A 210 27.72 20.95 14.23
CA LYS A 210 28.39 19.66 14.00
C LYS A 210 27.52 18.44 14.27
N CYS A 211 27.67 17.42 13.42
CA CYS A 211 27.01 16.13 13.59
C CYS A 211 27.57 15.39 14.83
N PRO A 212 26.72 14.87 15.74
CA PRO A 212 27.16 14.21 16.98
C PRO A 212 27.83 12.85 16.74
N VAL A 213 27.71 12.28 15.54
CA VAL A 213 28.27 10.96 15.22
C VAL A 213 29.57 11.06 14.44
N CYS A 214 29.64 11.94 13.43
CA CYS A 214 30.80 12.01 12.53
C CYS A 214 31.48 13.38 12.49
N GLY A 215 31.06 14.34 13.32
CA GLY A 215 31.65 15.68 13.43
C GLY A 215 31.51 16.58 12.20
N SER A 216 30.71 16.17 11.20
CA SER A 216 30.54 16.93 9.95
C SER A 216 29.65 18.15 10.15
N GLU A 217 29.99 19.26 9.48
CA GLU A 217 29.20 20.50 9.48
C GLU A 217 28.13 20.56 8.38
N LYS A 218 28.08 19.54 7.50
CA LYS A 218 27.07 19.46 6.43
C LYS A 218 25.75 18.93 6.99
N ILE A 219 25.01 19.80 7.66
CA ILE A 219 23.75 19.48 8.34
C ILE A 219 22.60 20.16 7.62
N LEU A 220 21.57 19.37 7.28
CA LEU A 220 20.30 19.89 6.79
C LEU A 220 19.36 20.01 7.99
N ASP A 221 18.96 21.24 8.34
CA ASP A 221 17.97 21.52 9.39
C ASP A 221 16.61 21.84 8.75
N LYS A 222 15.56 21.13 9.20
CA LYS A 222 14.17 21.41 8.79
C LYS A 222 13.67 22.77 9.24
N LYS A 223 14.39 23.49 10.11
CA LYS A 223 14.10 24.90 10.44
C LYS A 223 14.07 25.78 9.18
N VAL A 224 15.05 25.64 8.28
CA VAL A 224 15.12 26.43 7.03
C VAL A 224 13.91 26.18 6.13
N LEU A 225 13.46 24.91 6.09
CA LEU A 225 12.26 24.50 5.39
C LEU A 225 11.00 25.14 6.01
N ILE A 226 10.89 25.14 7.33
CA ILE A 226 9.76 25.75 8.06
C ILE A 226 9.71 27.26 7.79
N ASP A 227 10.85 27.94 7.82
CA ASP A 227 10.90 29.38 7.54
C ASP A 227 10.49 29.68 6.08
N SER A 228 10.94 28.85 5.13
CA SER A 228 10.49 28.93 3.74
C SER A 228 8.97 28.68 3.59
N LEU A 229 8.40 27.73 4.36
CA LEU A 229 6.96 27.44 4.35
C LEU A 229 6.16 28.63 4.89
N ARG A 230 6.67 29.30 5.92
CA ARG A 230 6.06 30.51 6.48
C ARG A 230 6.05 31.66 5.48
N GLU A 231 7.14 31.86 4.74
CA GLU A 231 7.15 32.87 3.66
C GLU A 231 6.12 32.54 2.58
N ALA A 232 6.04 31.28 2.12
CA ALA A 232 5.02 30.86 1.16
C ALA A 232 3.57 31.01 1.71
N ALA A 233 3.37 30.80 3.01
CA ALA A 233 2.06 30.93 3.65
C ALA A 233 1.56 32.38 3.72
N LYS A 234 2.47 33.37 3.81
CA LYS A 234 2.12 34.81 3.79
C LYS A 234 1.57 35.28 2.45
N GLU A 235 1.85 34.56 1.37
CA GLU A 235 1.45 34.91 0.01
C GLU A 235 0.04 34.39 -0.35
N VAL A 236 -0.61 33.63 0.53
CA VAL A 236 -1.88 32.95 0.24
C VAL A 236 -2.92 33.18 1.34
N ASP A 237 -4.20 33.13 0.96
CA ASP A 237 -5.31 33.24 1.91
C ASP A 237 -5.58 31.94 2.69
N LEU A 238 -5.26 30.81 2.08
CA LEU A 238 -5.56 29.48 2.59
C LEU A 238 -4.36 28.54 2.46
N VAL A 239 -4.03 27.83 3.54
CA VAL A 239 -3.10 26.70 3.50
C VAL A 239 -3.89 25.39 3.60
N ILE A 240 -3.61 24.45 2.71
CA ILE A 240 -4.25 23.14 2.63
C ILE A 240 -3.19 22.06 2.91
N LEU A 241 -3.43 21.25 3.92
CA LEU A 241 -2.55 20.17 4.36
C LEU A 241 -3.03 18.85 3.78
N GLY A 242 -2.29 18.32 2.80
CA GLY A 242 -2.61 17.14 2.02
C GLY A 242 -1.73 15.93 2.34
N THR A 243 -1.41 15.71 3.62
CA THR A 243 -0.60 14.56 4.05
C THR A 243 -1.38 13.25 3.96
N ASP A 244 -0.68 12.12 4.12
CA ASP A 244 -1.30 10.78 4.16
C ASP A 244 -2.47 10.70 5.15
N ALA A 245 -3.50 9.92 4.78
CA ALA A 245 -4.72 9.72 5.56
C ALA A 245 -4.51 8.67 6.66
N ASP A 246 -3.53 8.88 7.55
CA ASP A 246 -3.28 8.09 8.74
C ASP A 246 -2.90 8.98 9.93
N ALA A 247 -2.81 8.42 11.14
CA ALA A 247 -2.45 9.19 12.34
C ALA A 247 -1.05 9.84 12.23
N GLU A 248 -0.13 9.23 11.50
CA GLU A 248 1.21 9.79 11.24
C GLU A 248 1.11 11.04 10.37
N GLY A 249 0.37 10.98 9.27
CA GLY A 249 0.08 12.10 8.40
C GLY A 249 -0.71 13.21 9.10
N GLU A 250 -1.66 12.87 9.97
CA GLU A 250 -2.40 13.85 10.76
C GLU A 250 -1.48 14.60 11.73
N LYS A 251 -0.53 13.91 12.39
CA LYS A 251 0.48 14.58 13.21
C LYS A 251 1.41 15.49 12.41
N ILE A 252 1.85 15.08 11.21
CA ILE A 252 2.63 15.97 10.34
C ILE A 252 1.82 17.22 9.98
N SER A 253 0.54 17.05 9.68
CA SER A 253 -0.38 18.16 9.43
C SER A 253 -0.54 19.06 10.66
N TRP A 254 -0.60 18.49 11.86
CA TRP A 254 -0.65 19.27 13.11
C TRP A 254 0.63 20.08 13.35
N ASP A 255 1.82 19.51 13.14
CA ASP A 255 3.10 20.26 13.24
C ASP A 255 3.12 21.44 12.24
N LEU A 256 2.66 21.19 11.01
CA LEU A 256 2.58 22.19 9.94
C LEU A 256 1.57 23.29 10.28
N TYR A 257 0.41 22.90 10.81
CA TYR A 257 -0.61 23.81 11.30
C TYR A 257 -0.04 24.73 12.38
N MET A 258 0.61 24.17 13.41
CA MET A 258 1.28 24.94 14.47
C MET A 258 2.36 25.89 13.92
N ALA A 259 3.13 25.44 12.92
CA ALA A 259 4.22 26.22 12.35
C ALA A 259 3.75 27.39 11.47
N MET A 260 2.60 27.26 10.79
CA MET A 260 2.12 28.20 9.77
C MET A 260 0.88 29.01 10.17
N LYS A 261 0.07 28.58 11.15
CA LYS A 261 -1.17 29.26 11.54
C LYS A 261 -1.00 30.76 11.87
N PRO A 262 0.11 31.23 12.47
CA PRO A 262 0.32 32.66 12.69
C PRO A 262 0.54 33.49 11.41
N PHE A 263 0.83 32.85 10.28
CA PHE A 263 1.27 33.49 9.03
C PHE A 263 0.22 33.48 7.94
N THR A 264 -0.95 32.88 8.18
CA THR A 264 -2.06 32.79 7.21
C THR A 264 -3.40 32.83 7.94
N ARG A 265 -4.45 33.25 7.25
CA ARG A 265 -5.79 33.37 7.83
C ARG A 265 -6.36 32.00 8.17
N GLU A 266 -6.27 31.08 7.21
CA GLU A 266 -6.93 29.79 7.30
C GLU A 266 -5.96 28.65 6.97
N VAL A 267 -6.02 27.59 7.77
CA VAL A 267 -5.28 26.34 7.54
C VAL A 267 -6.28 25.20 7.66
N LYS A 268 -6.39 24.39 6.62
CA LYS A 268 -7.32 23.25 6.55
C LYS A 268 -6.61 21.97 6.14
N ARG A 269 -7.26 20.84 6.34
CA ARG A 269 -6.79 19.48 6.03
C ARG A 269 -7.62 18.91 4.87
N ALA A 270 -6.95 18.39 3.85
CA ALA A 270 -7.56 17.69 2.72
C ALA A 270 -7.23 16.20 2.77
N GLU A 271 -8.23 15.36 2.96
CA GLU A 271 -8.07 13.91 3.06
C GLU A 271 -8.42 13.22 1.74
N PHE A 272 -7.53 12.36 1.25
CA PHE A 272 -7.75 11.58 0.03
C PHE A 272 -7.01 10.23 0.11
N HIS A 273 -7.62 9.19 -0.45
CA HIS A 273 -7.08 7.82 -0.41
C HIS A 273 -6.45 7.36 -1.74
N GLU A 274 -6.46 8.23 -2.76
CA GLU A 274 -5.80 8.01 -4.05
C GLU A 274 -5.31 9.34 -4.63
N VAL A 275 -4.16 9.34 -5.29
CA VAL A 275 -3.60 10.56 -5.93
C VAL A 275 -4.16 10.68 -7.36
N THR A 276 -5.46 10.94 -7.46
CA THR A 276 -6.19 11.12 -8.73
C THR A 276 -6.82 12.51 -8.81
N ARG A 277 -7.07 13.00 -10.03
CA ARG A 277 -7.68 14.33 -10.23
C ARG A 277 -9.07 14.42 -9.57
N ARG A 278 -9.86 13.34 -9.68
CA ARG A 278 -11.18 13.22 -9.05
C ARG A 278 -11.07 13.31 -7.52
N ALA A 279 -10.26 12.46 -6.90
CA ALA A 279 -10.15 12.43 -5.44
C ALA A 279 -9.62 13.74 -4.86
N LEU A 280 -8.69 14.41 -5.54
CA LEU A 280 -8.19 15.72 -5.13
C LEU A 280 -9.27 16.81 -5.25
N ARG A 281 -10.09 16.79 -6.30
CA ARG A 281 -11.22 17.73 -6.45
C ARG A 281 -12.29 17.51 -5.38
N GLU A 282 -12.56 16.27 -5.02
CA GLU A 282 -13.48 15.94 -3.92
C GLU A 282 -12.91 16.42 -2.58
N ALA A 283 -11.63 16.14 -2.30
CA ALA A 283 -10.96 16.58 -1.08
C ALA A 283 -10.85 18.10 -0.94
N LEU A 284 -10.73 18.85 -2.04
CA LEU A 284 -10.72 20.31 -2.04
C LEU A 284 -12.11 20.91 -1.73
N LYS A 285 -13.19 20.16 -1.94
CA LYS A 285 -14.56 20.58 -1.60
C LYS A 285 -14.94 20.28 -0.15
N ASP A 286 -14.33 19.24 0.43
CA ASP A 286 -14.58 18.79 1.80
C ASP A 286 -13.34 18.98 2.69
N LEU A 287 -12.97 20.25 2.85
CA LEU A 287 -11.86 20.65 3.71
C LEU A 287 -12.29 20.61 5.18
N ARG A 288 -11.53 19.91 6.02
CA ARG A 288 -11.79 19.80 7.46
C ARG A 288 -10.69 20.44 8.31
N ASP A 289 -10.95 20.58 9.60
CA ASP A 289 -9.91 20.92 10.57
C ASP A 289 -9.08 19.68 10.95
N ILE A 290 -7.96 19.91 11.66
CA ILE A 290 -7.11 18.83 12.17
C ILE A 290 -7.89 18.01 13.20
N ASN A 291 -7.84 16.69 13.06
CA ASN A 291 -8.43 15.77 14.02
C ASN A 291 -7.45 15.52 15.17
N LEU A 292 -7.70 16.15 16.32
CA LEU A 292 -6.82 16.05 17.49
C LEU A 292 -6.73 14.64 18.06
N ASN A 293 -7.78 13.82 17.97
CA ASN A 293 -7.76 12.43 18.47
C ASN A 293 -6.70 11.58 17.74
N LEU A 294 -6.56 11.78 16.43
CA LEU A 294 -5.52 11.11 15.63
C LEU A 294 -4.12 11.60 16.00
N VAL A 295 -3.97 12.90 16.30
CA VAL A 295 -2.71 13.50 16.74
C VAL A 295 -2.32 12.93 18.11
N GLU A 296 -3.24 12.92 19.07
CA GLU A 296 -3.04 12.40 20.42
C GLU A 296 -2.66 10.91 20.40
N ALA A 297 -3.32 10.11 19.57
CA ALA A 297 -2.94 8.70 19.41
C ALA A 297 -1.52 8.54 18.83
N GLN A 298 -1.13 9.40 17.87
CA GLN A 298 0.23 9.40 17.35
C GLN A 298 1.25 9.81 18.42
N ILE A 299 0.94 10.85 19.21
CA ILE A 299 1.76 11.32 20.31
C ILE A 299 1.97 10.21 21.34
N THR A 300 0.89 9.57 21.80
CA THR A 300 0.96 8.49 22.79
C THR A 300 1.79 7.33 22.27
N ARG A 301 1.61 6.92 21.00
CA ARG A 301 2.44 5.89 20.35
C ARG A 301 3.92 6.30 20.32
N ARG A 302 4.21 7.57 19.99
CA ARG A 302 5.57 8.08 19.90
C ARG A 302 6.25 8.18 21.28
N VAL A 303 5.51 8.58 22.32
CA VAL A 303 5.97 8.61 23.72
C VAL A 303 6.22 7.19 24.22
N GLU A 304 5.32 6.26 23.95
CA GLU A 304 5.45 4.85 24.31
C GLU A 304 6.73 4.23 23.72
N ASP A 305 6.89 4.34 22.39
CA ASP A 305 8.08 3.85 21.67
C ASP A 305 9.37 4.48 22.22
N ARG A 306 9.31 5.78 22.58
CA ARG A 306 10.45 6.51 23.13
C ARG A 306 10.79 5.99 24.52
N TRP A 307 9.84 5.93 25.42
CA TRP A 307 10.07 5.57 26.82
C TRP A 307 10.45 4.11 26.98
N ILE A 308 9.60 3.18 26.54
CA ILE A 308 9.85 1.75 26.69
C ILE A 308 11.07 1.35 25.85
N GLY A 309 11.13 1.83 24.60
CA GLY A 309 12.20 1.50 23.68
C GLY A 309 13.57 1.96 24.19
N PHE A 310 13.70 3.21 24.64
CA PHE A 310 14.99 3.71 25.14
C PHE A 310 15.40 3.04 26.44
N GLU A 311 14.50 2.93 27.43
CA GLU A 311 14.84 2.36 28.73
C GLU A 311 15.32 0.91 28.61
N LEU A 312 14.58 0.08 27.88
CA LEU A 312 14.99 -1.31 27.66
C LEU A 312 16.26 -1.39 26.80
N SER A 313 16.44 -0.49 25.83
CA SER A 313 17.68 -0.42 25.05
C SER A 313 18.89 -0.07 25.94
N HIS A 314 18.76 0.88 26.86
CA HIS A 314 19.81 1.22 27.82
C HIS A 314 20.19 0.04 28.72
N LYS A 315 19.21 -0.78 29.16
CA LYS A 315 19.46 -2.02 29.91
C LYS A 315 20.26 -3.01 29.05
N LEU A 316 19.87 -3.21 27.78
CA LEU A 316 20.63 -4.04 26.85
C LEU A 316 22.07 -3.53 26.63
N TRP A 317 22.28 -2.21 26.54
CA TRP A 317 23.62 -1.64 26.33
C TRP A 317 24.53 -1.91 27.52
N LYS A 318 24.01 -1.81 28.75
CA LYS A 318 24.74 -2.12 29.97
C LYS A 318 25.15 -3.60 30.02
N VAL A 319 24.26 -4.50 29.63
CA VAL A 319 24.48 -5.96 29.74
C VAL A 319 25.33 -6.51 28.60
N PHE A 320 25.11 -6.04 27.37
CA PHE A 320 25.73 -6.59 26.17
C PHE A 320 26.81 -5.69 25.56
N GLY A 321 27.05 -4.50 26.14
CA GLY A 321 28.12 -3.58 25.72
C GLY A 321 27.95 -2.95 24.34
N SER A 322 26.74 -2.96 23.77
CA SER A 322 26.50 -2.51 22.39
C SER A 322 25.32 -1.54 22.29
N LYS A 323 25.64 -0.27 21.97
CA LYS A 323 24.66 0.79 21.68
C LYS A 323 23.84 0.55 20.40
N ARG A 324 24.18 -0.49 19.64
CA ARG A 324 23.43 -0.88 18.44
C ARG A 324 22.22 -1.74 18.76
N LEU A 325 22.08 -2.25 19.97
CA LEU A 325 20.93 -3.08 20.36
C LEU A 325 19.73 -2.19 20.66
N SER A 326 18.54 -2.66 20.33
CA SER A 326 17.31 -2.00 20.72
C SER A 326 16.27 -3.01 21.15
N ALA A 327 15.50 -2.63 22.16
CA ALA A 327 14.31 -3.37 22.56
C ALA A 327 13.07 -2.57 22.14
N GLY A 328 12.01 -3.28 21.83
CA GLY A 328 10.71 -2.69 21.54
C GLY A 328 9.63 -3.70 21.90
N ARG A 329 8.50 -3.19 22.38
CA ARG A 329 7.36 -4.00 22.80
C ARG A 329 6.86 -4.91 21.69
N VAL A 330 6.79 -4.41 20.46
CA VAL A 330 6.37 -5.23 19.31
C VAL A 330 7.52 -6.08 18.75
N GLN A 331 8.74 -5.56 18.77
CA GLN A 331 9.93 -6.22 18.22
C GLN A 331 10.26 -7.53 18.97
N THR A 332 10.07 -7.55 20.29
CA THR A 332 10.51 -8.65 21.15
C THR A 332 9.64 -9.92 21.02
N PRO A 333 8.29 -9.85 21.04
CA PRO A 333 7.42 -10.97 20.71
C PRO A 333 7.73 -11.57 19.33
N VAL A 334 7.91 -10.72 18.32
CA VAL A 334 8.21 -11.18 16.96
C VAL A 334 9.53 -11.94 16.91
N LEU A 335 10.56 -11.45 17.62
CA LEU A 335 11.82 -12.17 17.78
C LEU A 335 11.62 -13.51 18.49
N GLY A 336 10.80 -13.54 19.55
CA GLY A 336 10.41 -14.76 20.26
C GLY A 336 9.76 -15.80 19.35
N TRP A 337 8.83 -15.40 18.48
CA TRP A 337 8.22 -16.31 17.49
C TRP A 337 9.23 -16.94 16.54
N ILE A 338 10.18 -16.13 16.04
CA ILE A 338 11.24 -16.60 15.16
C ILE A 338 12.15 -17.61 15.88
N ILE A 339 12.47 -17.35 17.16
CA ILE A 339 13.28 -18.23 18.01
C ILE A 339 12.55 -19.55 18.30
N ASN A 340 11.31 -19.48 18.77
CA ASN A 340 10.50 -20.66 19.07
C ASN A 340 10.31 -21.53 17.83
N ARG A 341 10.00 -20.90 16.68
CA ARG A 341 9.90 -21.60 15.40
C ARG A 341 11.21 -22.26 14.99
N MET A 342 12.36 -21.65 15.26
CA MET A 342 13.65 -22.28 15.01
C MET A 342 13.86 -23.54 15.85
N TYR A 343 13.47 -23.54 17.13
CA TYR A 343 13.53 -24.73 17.98
C TYR A 343 12.57 -25.83 17.54
N GLU A 344 11.33 -25.48 17.20
CA GLU A 344 10.36 -26.41 16.60
C GLU A 344 10.91 -27.03 15.32
N SER A 345 11.42 -26.19 14.42
CA SER A 345 11.99 -26.62 13.15
C SER A 345 13.14 -27.61 13.35
N LYS A 346 14.06 -27.32 14.28
CA LYS A 346 15.17 -28.22 14.62
C LYS A 346 14.70 -29.59 15.16
N LYS A 347 13.68 -29.62 16.03
CA LYS A 347 13.12 -30.86 16.59
C LYS A 347 12.32 -31.67 15.56
N SER A 348 11.85 -31.01 14.50
CA SER A 348 10.95 -31.58 13.50
C SER A 348 11.62 -32.22 12.27
N LEU A 349 12.94 -32.47 12.34
CA LEU A 349 13.73 -33.00 11.21
C LEU A 349 13.27 -34.42 10.84
N ARG A 350 12.83 -34.59 9.59
CA ARG A 350 12.30 -35.85 9.06
C ARG A 350 12.88 -36.18 7.70
N ASP A 351 12.81 -37.45 7.33
CA ASP A 351 13.08 -37.90 5.96
C ASP A 351 11.74 -37.88 5.19
N PHE A 352 11.72 -37.16 4.06
CA PHE A 352 10.55 -37.01 3.20
C PHE A 352 10.76 -37.78 1.90
N PHE A 353 9.69 -38.40 1.43
CA PHE A 353 9.66 -39.15 0.18
C PHE A 353 8.47 -38.66 -0.66
N GLU A 354 8.77 -38.03 -1.80
CA GLU A 354 7.78 -37.74 -2.86
C GLU A 354 7.71 -38.97 -3.76
N LEU A 355 6.53 -39.58 -3.79
CA LEU A 355 6.17 -40.67 -4.67
C LEU A 355 5.44 -40.06 -5.88
N ARG A 356 6.01 -40.23 -7.07
CA ARG A 356 5.30 -39.97 -8.33
C ARG A 356 4.64 -41.26 -8.78
N LEU A 357 3.33 -41.23 -8.87
CA LEU A 357 2.52 -42.36 -9.31
C LEU A 357 2.37 -42.37 -10.84
N GLU A 358 1.93 -43.49 -11.39
CA GLU A 358 1.74 -43.70 -12.83
C GLU A 358 0.74 -42.72 -13.45
N ASN A 359 -0.33 -42.38 -12.73
CA ASN A 359 -1.30 -41.36 -13.12
C ASN A 359 -0.77 -39.91 -13.02
N GLY A 360 0.50 -39.72 -12.64
CA GLY A 360 1.14 -38.41 -12.48
C GLY A 360 0.89 -37.74 -11.13
N LEU A 361 0.09 -38.33 -10.23
CA LEU A 361 -0.12 -37.82 -8.88
C LEU A 361 1.20 -37.84 -8.10
N ARG A 362 1.43 -36.79 -7.32
CA ARG A 362 2.58 -36.69 -6.41
C ARG A 362 2.09 -36.71 -4.98
N VAL A 363 2.59 -37.66 -4.20
CA VAL A 363 2.22 -37.86 -2.81
C VAL A 363 3.47 -37.80 -1.96
N VAL A 364 3.42 -37.03 -0.88
CA VAL A 364 4.57 -36.87 0.02
C VAL A 364 4.28 -37.58 1.33
N ILE A 365 5.12 -38.56 1.68
CA ILE A 365 5.13 -39.21 2.99
C ILE A 365 6.34 -38.72 3.80
N SER A 366 6.21 -38.73 5.12
CA SER A 366 7.29 -38.36 6.04
C SER A 366 7.54 -39.45 7.05
N GLU A 367 8.80 -39.71 7.36
CA GLU A 367 9.23 -40.66 8.38
C GLU A 367 10.21 -40.01 9.36
N PRO A 368 10.36 -40.59 10.57
CA PRO A 368 11.51 -40.32 11.41
C PRO A 368 12.82 -40.48 10.65
N ARG A 369 13.87 -39.83 11.16
CA ARG A 369 15.18 -39.89 10.51
C ARG A 369 15.70 -41.33 10.49
N MET A 370 15.92 -41.85 9.28
CA MET A 370 16.40 -43.21 9.08
C MET A 370 17.93 -43.31 8.99
N GLY A 371 18.47 -44.45 9.40
CA GLY A 371 19.87 -44.84 9.18
C GLY A 371 20.16 -45.17 7.71
N ARG A 372 21.45 -45.29 7.32
CA ARG A 372 21.81 -45.56 5.91
C ARG A 372 21.24 -46.89 5.38
N ARG A 373 21.31 -47.96 6.19
CA ARG A 373 20.86 -49.31 5.81
C ARG A 373 19.34 -49.38 5.73
N GLU A 374 18.67 -48.99 6.81
CA GLU A 374 17.20 -48.89 6.91
C GLU A 374 16.60 -48.08 5.74
N LEU A 375 17.21 -46.94 5.41
CA LEU A 375 16.77 -46.12 4.30
C LEU A 375 16.85 -46.84 2.95
N LYS A 376 17.94 -47.58 2.69
CA LYS A 376 18.10 -48.30 1.41
C LYS A 376 16.99 -49.33 1.25
N GLU A 377 16.75 -50.11 2.31
CA GLU A 377 15.67 -51.10 2.37
C GLU A 377 14.30 -50.43 2.21
N TYR A 378 14.06 -49.28 2.84
CA TYR A 378 12.80 -48.54 2.72
C TYR A 378 12.57 -47.97 1.31
N LEU A 379 13.62 -47.47 0.65
CA LEU A 379 13.53 -46.98 -0.74
C LEU A 379 13.24 -48.11 -1.74
N GLU A 380 13.82 -49.29 -1.54
CA GLU A 380 13.50 -50.48 -2.35
C GLU A 380 12.04 -50.88 -2.15
N LYS A 381 11.57 -50.95 -0.89
CA LYS A 381 10.15 -51.19 -0.57
C LYS A 381 9.21 -50.18 -1.20
N LEU A 382 9.54 -48.89 -1.18
CA LEU A 382 8.69 -47.84 -1.77
C LEU A 382 8.62 -47.92 -3.30
N LYS A 383 9.69 -48.37 -3.98
CA LYS A 383 9.69 -48.54 -5.44
C LYS A 383 8.83 -49.72 -5.88
N GLU A 384 8.80 -50.78 -5.08
CA GLU A 384 8.01 -51.99 -5.35
C GLU A 384 6.59 -51.92 -4.76
N ALA A 385 6.30 -50.91 -3.93
CA ALA A 385 5.03 -50.76 -3.27
C ALA A 385 3.88 -50.57 -4.27
N LYS A 386 2.82 -51.35 -4.06
CA LYS A 386 1.49 -51.06 -4.61
C LYS A 386 0.88 -49.94 -3.79
N VAL A 387 0.38 -48.91 -4.47
CA VAL A 387 -0.28 -47.76 -3.85
C VAL A 387 -1.77 -47.89 -4.11
N GLU A 388 -2.57 -47.97 -3.06
CA GLU A 388 -4.02 -48.02 -3.16
C GLU A 388 -4.59 -46.60 -2.99
N ILE A 389 -5.42 -46.19 -3.93
CA ILE A 389 -6.26 -45.00 -3.83
C ILE A 389 -7.64 -45.47 -3.39
N ALA A 390 -8.09 -45.01 -2.24
CA ALA A 390 -9.34 -45.42 -1.61
C ALA A 390 -10.15 -44.21 -1.14
N ASN A 391 -11.46 -44.43 -0.91
CA ASN A 391 -12.39 -43.45 -0.34
C ASN A 391 -12.47 -42.16 -1.16
N LEU A 392 -12.51 -42.27 -2.49
CA LEU A 392 -12.56 -41.13 -3.39
C LEU A 392 -13.96 -40.50 -3.40
N VAL A 393 -14.05 -39.34 -2.78
CA VAL A 393 -15.24 -38.48 -2.79
C VAL A 393 -15.03 -37.37 -3.81
N ARG A 394 -16.05 -37.14 -4.65
CA ARG A 394 -16.10 -36.04 -5.61
C ARG A 394 -17.26 -35.13 -5.26
N GLU A 395 -17.00 -33.84 -5.16
CA GLU A 395 -18.00 -32.83 -4.81
C GLU A 395 -17.87 -31.64 -5.77
N GLU A 396 -18.99 -31.17 -6.30
CA GLU A 396 -19.02 -29.88 -6.99
C GLU A 396 -19.04 -28.76 -5.94
N VAL A 397 -18.01 -27.90 -5.96
CA VAL A 397 -17.89 -26.80 -5.03
C VAL A 397 -17.76 -25.47 -5.75
N GLU A 398 -18.36 -24.44 -5.15
CA GLU A 398 -18.17 -23.06 -5.57
C GLU A 398 -17.04 -22.41 -4.77
N VAL A 399 -15.94 -22.12 -5.45
CA VAL A 399 -14.76 -21.49 -4.86
C VAL A 399 -14.88 -19.98 -5.02
N LYS A 400 -15.00 -19.28 -3.89
CA LYS A 400 -15.04 -17.81 -3.86
C LYS A 400 -13.66 -17.21 -4.15
N PRO A 401 -13.59 -16.06 -4.86
CA PRO A 401 -12.33 -15.36 -5.02
C PRO A 401 -11.84 -14.86 -3.67
N PRO A 402 -10.52 -14.69 -3.50
CA PRO A 402 -10.00 -14.15 -2.27
C PRO A 402 -10.20 -12.62 -2.20
N PRO A 403 -10.29 -12.01 -1.00
CA PRO A 403 -10.56 -10.59 -0.85
C PRO A 403 -9.44 -9.72 -1.44
N PRO A 404 -9.71 -8.46 -1.79
CA PRO A 404 -8.68 -7.54 -2.26
C PRO A 404 -7.60 -7.33 -1.19
N PHE A 405 -6.43 -6.83 -1.59
CA PHE A 405 -5.30 -6.76 -0.67
C PHE A 405 -5.52 -5.74 0.45
N THR A 406 -5.12 -6.15 1.65
CA THR A 406 -4.69 -5.32 2.76
C THR A 406 -3.16 -5.26 2.77
N THR A 407 -2.57 -4.44 3.63
CA THR A 407 -1.10 -4.33 3.73
C THR A 407 -0.44 -5.66 4.08
N ASP A 408 -0.99 -6.42 5.05
CA ASP A 408 -0.43 -7.71 5.46
C ASP A 408 -0.49 -8.76 4.34
N SER A 409 -1.63 -8.85 3.65
CA SER A 409 -1.83 -9.82 2.58
C SER A 409 -1.03 -9.47 1.32
N MET A 410 -0.87 -8.18 1.01
CA MET A 410 0.04 -7.70 -0.03
C MET A 410 1.48 -8.09 0.29
N LEU A 411 1.96 -7.83 1.52
CA LEU A 411 3.33 -8.15 1.94
C LEU A 411 3.60 -9.65 1.90
N LYS A 412 2.65 -10.47 2.34
CA LYS A 412 2.73 -11.93 2.29
C LYS A 412 2.82 -12.45 0.85
N ASP A 413 1.90 -12.05 -0.02
CA ASP A 413 1.86 -12.51 -1.41
C ASP A 413 3.07 -11.96 -2.20
N ALA A 414 3.52 -10.72 -1.96
CA ALA A 414 4.73 -10.18 -2.58
C ALA A 414 6.00 -10.94 -2.17
N SER A 415 6.10 -11.34 -0.90
CA SER A 415 7.19 -12.20 -0.43
C SER A 415 7.17 -13.58 -1.08
N THR A 416 5.97 -14.18 -1.17
CA THR A 416 5.76 -15.53 -1.68
C THR A 416 5.98 -15.63 -3.18
N TYR A 417 5.35 -14.74 -3.96
CA TYR A 417 5.33 -14.83 -5.42
C TYR A 417 6.43 -14.01 -6.09
N LEU A 418 6.83 -12.86 -5.52
CA LEU A 418 7.81 -11.95 -6.12
C LEU A 418 9.17 -11.98 -5.40
N GLY A 419 9.27 -12.72 -4.30
CA GLY A 419 10.46 -12.75 -3.46
C GLY A 419 10.83 -11.37 -2.92
N MET A 420 9.89 -10.44 -2.79
CA MET A 420 10.14 -9.10 -2.26
C MET A 420 10.29 -9.14 -0.74
N GLY A 421 11.25 -8.36 -0.21
CA GLY A 421 11.29 -8.08 1.22
C GLY A 421 10.16 -7.14 1.63
N ALA A 422 9.80 -7.10 2.90
CA ALA A 422 8.72 -6.25 3.40
C ALA A 422 9.02 -4.76 3.18
N ALA A 423 10.23 -4.30 3.52
CA ALA A 423 10.67 -2.92 3.33
C ALA A 423 10.67 -2.50 1.85
N GLU A 424 11.16 -3.37 0.97
CA GLU A 424 11.14 -3.13 -0.48
C GLU A 424 9.71 -3.05 -1.03
N THR A 425 8.84 -3.98 -0.61
CA THR A 425 7.43 -3.98 -1.04
C THR A 425 6.72 -2.70 -0.62
N MET A 426 6.90 -2.26 0.64
CA MET A 426 6.32 -1.01 1.13
C MET A 426 6.85 0.21 0.38
N ALA A 427 8.15 0.28 0.08
CA ALA A 427 8.72 1.36 -0.70
C ALA A 427 8.14 1.42 -2.12
N LEU A 428 8.00 0.26 -2.78
CA LEU A 428 7.38 0.17 -4.12
C LEU A 428 5.88 0.53 -4.08
N ALA A 429 5.16 0.11 -3.02
CA ALA A 429 3.75 0.44 -2.85
C ALA A 429 3.54 1.94 -2.58
N GLN A 430 4.40 2.56 -1.75
CA GLN A 430 4.44 4.01 -1.57
C GLN A 430 4.63 4.72 -2.91
N ASP A 431 5.61 4.28 -3.71
CA ASP A 431 5.86 4.85 -5.03
C ASP A 431 4.63 4.71 -5.95
N LEU A 432 4.00 3.54 -6.00
CA LEU A 432 2.79 3.33 -6.81
C LEU A 432 1.63 4.23 -6.35
N PHE A 433 1.46 4.42 -5.05
CA PHE A 433 0.45 5.32 -4.49
C PHE A 433 0.73 6.79 -4.83
N GLU A 434 1.96 7.27 -4.62
CA GLU A 434 2.37 8.64 -4.93
C GLU A 434 2.31 8.99 -6.43
N LEU A 435 2.41 7.97 -7.28
CA LEU A 435 2.24 8.08 -8.72
C LEU A 435 0.77 8.00 -9.17
N GLY A 436 -0.16 7.80 -8.23
CA GLY A 436 -1.60 7.71 -8.50
C GLY A 436 -2.00 6.42 -9.21
N LEU A 437 -1.23 5.33 -9.06
CA LEU A 437 -1.51 4.03 -9.69
C LEU A 437 -2.32 3.09 -8.80
N ILE A 438 -2.19 3.22 -7.48
CA ILE A 438 -2.95 2.44 -6.51
C ILE A 438 -3.53 3.34 -5.42
N THR A 439 -4.54 2.84 -4.70
CA THR A 439 -5.04 3.42 -3.47
C THR A 439 -4.01 3.34 -2.35
N TYR A 440 -4.28 4.03 -1.25
CA TYR A 440 -3.40 4.09 -0.08
C TYR A 440 -3.02 2.67 0.42
N HIS A 441 -1.72 2.42 0.50
CA HIS A 441 -1.15 1.08 0.67
C HIS A 441 -1.00 0.65 2.15
N ARG A 442 -1.27 1.54 3.11
CA ARG A 442 -1.27 1.26 4.55
C ARG A 442 -2.72 1.13 5.05
N THR A 443 -3.31 -0.03 4.84
CA THR A 443 -4.73 -0.31 5.13
C THR A 443 -4.89 -1.72 5.69
N ASP A 444 -5.76 -1.85 6.67
CA ASP A 444 -6.20 -3.12 7.24
C ASP A 444 -7.62 -3.52 6.80
N SER A 445 -8.22 -2.74 5.90
CA SER A 445 -9.57 -2.90 5.39
C SER A 445 -9.62 -3.60 4.04
N HIS A 446 -10.57 -4.52 3.88
CA HIS A 446 -10.89 -5.13 2.58
C HIS A 446 -11.96 -4.36 1.80
N ARG A 447 -12.52 -3.28 2.35
CA ARG A 447 -13.60 -2.50 1.72
C ARG A 447 -13.19 -1.97 0.35
N VAL A 448 -14.13 -2.01 -0.58
CA VAL A 448 -14.03 -1.48 -1.94
C VAL A 448 -15.09 -0.39 -2.10
N SER A 449 -14.67 0.80 -2.49
CA SER A 449 -15.57 1.92 -2.80
C SER A 449 -16.39 1.66 -4.06
N GLN A 450 -17.47 2.41 -4.25
CA GLN A 450 -18.26 2.33 -5.48
C GLN A 450 -17.40 2.62 -6.73
N VAL A 451 -16.48 3.57 -6.60
CA VAL A 451 -15.47 3.88 -7.62
C VAL A 451 -14.65 2.65 -7.98
N GLY A 452 -14.13 1.93 -6.98
CA GLY A 452 -13.37 0.70 -7.19
C GLY A 452 -14.19 -0.37 -7.89
N VAL A 453 -15.46 -0.54 -7.50
CA VAL A 453 -16.39 -1.49 -8.13
C VAL A 453 -16.56 -1.18 -9.62
N GLU A 454 -16.78 0.09 -9.99
CA GLU A 454 -16.93 0.46 -11.41
C GLU A 454 -15.62 0.27 -12.19
N ILE A 455 -14.45 0.58 -11.61
CA ILE A 455 -13.14 0.32 -12.24
C ILE A 455 -12.98 -1.17 -12.57
N ALA A 456 -13.32 -2.06 -11.64
CA ALA A 456 -13.23 -3.50 -11.85
C ALA A 456 -14.24 -3.97 -12.89
N LYS A 457 -15.48 -3.50 -12.80
CA LYS A 457 -16.56 -3.82 -13.73
C LYS A 457 -16.19 -3.43 -15.17
N ASP A 458 -15.69 -2.23 -15.38
CA ASP A 458 -15.22 -1.76 -16.68
C ASP A 458 -14.15 -2.68 -17.28
N TYR A 459 -13.15 -3.08 -16.48
CA TYR A 459 -12.10 -3.99 -16.95
C TYR A 459 -12.65 -5.41 -17.23
N ILE A 460 -13.47 -5.95 -16.32
CA ILE A 460 -13.98 -7.32 -16.43
C ILE A 460 -14.93 -7.45 -17.62
N ILE A 461 -15.85 -6.51 -17.79
CA ILE A 461 -16.80 -6.52 -18.92
C ILE A 461 -16.05 -6.40 -20.23
N SER A 462 -15.09 -5.46 -20.33
CA SER A 462 -14.35 -5.24 -21.57
C SER A 462 -13.45 -6.41 -21.96
N ARG A 463 -12.93 -7.18 -20.99
CA ARG A 463 -11.97 -8.27 -21.22
C ARG A 463 -12.59 -9.67 -21.25
N PHE A 464 -13.58 -9.94 -20.39
CA PHE A 464 -14.15 -11.27 -20.17
C PHE A 464 -15.67 -11.33 -20.45
N GLY A 465 -16.34 -10.18 -20.45
CA GLY A 465 -17.77 -10.06 -20.68
C GLY A 465 -18.60 -9.92 -19.39
N PRO A 466 -19.87 -9.47 -19.50
CA PRO A 466 -20.74 -9.17 -18.36
C PRO A 466 -20.92 -10.32 -17.37
N ALA A 467 -21.01 -11.56 -17.87
CA ALA A 467 -21.24 -12.75 -17.06
C ALA A 467 -20.10 -13.04 -16.04
N PHE A 468 -18.92 -12.45 -16.21
CA PHE A 468 -17.81 -12.63 -15.28
C PHE A 468 -17.75 -11.58 -14.18
N SER A 469 -18.49 -10.47 -14.30
CA SER A 469 -18.51 -9.41 -13.28
C SER A 469 -19.39 -9.83 -12.11
N ALA A 470 -18.83 -9.77 -10.90
CA ALA A 470 -19.56 -9.96 -9.66
C ALA A 470 -19.11 -8.88 -8.66
N PRO A 471 -19.71 -7.67 -8.74
CA PRO A 471 -19.41 -6.56 -7.84
C PRO A 471 -19.50 -6.96 -6.37
N ARG A 472 -18.44 -6.65 -5.60
CA ARG A 472 -18.39 -6.90 -4.15
C ARG A 472 -17.77 -5.71 -3.44
N VAL A 473 -18.53 -5.13 -2.51
CA VAL A 473 -18.01 -4.07 -1.63
C VAL A 473 -16.99 -4.61 -0.63
N TRP A 474 -17.13 -5.88 -0.22
CA TRP A 474 -16.37 -6.52 0.86
C TRP A 474 -16.53 -5.81 2.22
N PRO A 475 -16.99 -6.50 3.27
CA PRO A 475 -17.20 -5.87 4.57
C PRO A 475 -15.87 -5.55 5.25
N ALA A 476 -15.78 -4.36 5.87
CA ALA A 476 -14.70 -3.99 6.78
C ALA A 476 -15.18 -2.89 7.74
N GLU A 477 -14.49 -2.76 8.88
CA GLU A 477 -14.67 -1.63 9.81
C GLU A 477 -13.78 -0.45 9.38
N GLY A 478 -14.31 0.77 9.48
CA GLY A 478 -13.57 2.02 9.21
C GLY A 478 -13.72 2.58 7.79
N ALA A 479 -13.13 3.76 7.57
CA ALA A 479 -13.24 4.53 6.32
C ALA A 479 -12.24 4.09 5.23
N HIS A 480 -11.17 3.39 5.60
CA HIS A 480 -10.10 3.02 4.66
C HIS A 480 -10.57 2.00 3.62
N GLU A 481 -10.04 2.16 2.41
CA GLU A 481 -10.24 1.23 1.31
C GLU A 481 -9.10 0.21 1.24
N CYS A 482 -9.35 -0.94 0.60
CA CYS A 482 -8.34 -1.91 0.23
C CYS A 482 -7.29 -1.34 -0.73
N ILE A 483 -6.18 -2.07 -0.91
CA ILE A 483 -5.15 -1.77 -1.91
C ILE A 483 -5.62 -2.27 -3.27
N ARG A 484 -5.91 -1.34 -4.17
CA ARG A 484 -6.38 -1.61 -5.54
C ARG A 484 -5.80 -0.62 -6.55
N PRO A 485 -5.85 -0.92 -7.86
CA PRO A 485 -5.58 0.06 -8.91
C PRO A 485 -6.57 1.24 -8.88
N THR A 486 -6.11 2.41 -9.28
CA THR A 486 -6.94 3.61 -9.47
C THR A 486 -7.60 3.68 -10.84
N ARG A 487 -7.15 2.85 -11.80
CA ARG A 487 -7.64 2.81 -13.19
C ARG A 487 -7.84 1.38 -13.65
N SER A 488 -8.74 1.20 -14.62
CA SER A 488 -9.06 -0.08 -15.27
C SER A 488 -7.97 -0.47 -16.28
N MET A 489 -6.72 -0.60 -15.82
CA MET A 489 -5.54 -0.77 -16.65
C MET A 489 -4.61 -1.83 -16.07
N ASP A 490 -4.30 -2.88 -16.83
CA ASP A 490 -3.33 -3.89 -16.38
C ASP A 490 -1.88 -3.45 -16.59
N SER A 491 -0.92 -4.24 -16.10
CA SER A 491 0.51 -3.89 -16.20
C SER A 491 1.03 -3.87 -17.64
N ALA A 492 0.43 -4.64 -18.54
CA ALA A 492 0.82 -4.66 -19.95
C ALA A 492 0.42 -3.36 -20.64
N LYS A 493 -0.83 -2.91 -20.42
CA LYS A 493 -1.30 -1.64 -20.96
C LYS A 493 -0.59 -0.44 -20.34
N LEU A 494 -0.33 -0.48 -19.03
CA LEU A 494 0.45 0.56 -18.35
C LEU A 494 1.84 0.70 -18.99
N ARG A 495 2.52 -0.43 -19.25
CA ARG A 495 3.83 -0.45 -19.91
C ARG A 495 3.75 0.11 -21.33
N GLU A 496 2.74 -0.27 -22.10
CA GLU A 496 2.51 0.22 -23.46
C GLU A 496 2.39 1.75 -23.49
N LEU A 497 1.50 2.32 -22.66
CA LEU A 497 1.27 3.77 -22.60
C LEU A 497 2.50 4.56 -22.12
N MET A 498 3.30 3.96 -21.23
CA MET A 498 4.58 4.54 -20.82
C MET A 498 5.59 4.54 -21.97
N THR A 499 5.70 3.44 -22.71
CA THR A 499 6.63 3.32 -23.86
C THR A 499 6.28 4.29 -24.98
N LEU A 500 4.99 4.49 -25.25
CA LEU A 500 4.50 5.48 -26.21
C LEU A 500 4.67 6.93 -25.73
N GLY A 501 5.10 7.15 -24.48
CA GLY A 501 5.27 8.48 -23.89
C GLY A 501 3.96 9.20 -23.56
N LEU A 502 2.83 8.50 -23.65
CA LEU A 502 1.47 8.97 -23.37
C LEU A 502 1.20 9.10 -21.87
N LEU A 503 1.80 8.23 -21.05
CA LEU A 503 1.81 8.34 -19.59
C LEU A 503 3.21 8.66 -19.08
N ARG A 504 3.35 9.77 -18.35
CA ARG A 504 4.60 10.23 -17.75
C ARG A 504 4.44 10.42 -16.25
N PHE A 505 5.29 9.73 -15.50
CA PHE A 505 5.25 9.74 -14.03
C PHE A 505 6.30 10.67 -13.43
N ALA A 506 6.07 11.14 -12.20
CA ALA A 506 7.03 11.97 -11.46
C ALA A 506 8.32 11.21 -11.09
N LYS A 507 8.21 9.88 -11.00
CA LYS A 507 9.29 8.93 -10.71
C LYS A 507 9.30 7.84 -11.78
N ARG A 508 10.48 7.28 -12.04
CA ARG A 508 10.63 6.15 -12.97
C ARG A 508 9.97 4.90 -12.40
N VAL A 509 8.97 4.37 -13.11
CA VAL A 509 8.36 3.08 -12.82
C VAL A 509 9.28 1.97 -13.36
N THR A 510 9.75 1.08 -12.47
CA THR A 510 10.67 -0.01 -12.81
C THR A 510 9.93 -1.34 -13.01
N GLY A 511 10.63 -2.38 -13.49
CA GLY A 511 10.06 -3.73 -13.59
C GLY A 511 9.55 -4.28 -12.26
N ARG A 512 10.18 -3.93 -11.13
CA ARG A 512 9.70 -4.30 -9.78
C ARG A 512 8.38 -3.63 -9.43
N HIS A 513 8.21 -2.36 -9.80
CA HIS A 513 6.92 -1.66 -9.64
C HIS A 513 5.83 -2.34 -10.45
N LEU A 514 6.10 -2.65 -11.73
CA LEU A 514 5.12 -3.33 -12.59
C LEU A 514 4.75 -4.72 -12.08
N ALA A 515 5.71 -5.46 -11.50
CA ALA A 515 5.44 -6.77 -10.91
C ALA A 515 4.52 -6.68 -9.67
N LEU A 516 4.76 -5.70 -8.79
CA LEU A 516 3.89 -5.46 -7.63
C LEU A 516 2.51 -4.96 -8.06
N TYR A 517 2.47 -4.03 -9.02
CA TYR A 517 1.22 -3.53 -9.60
C TYR A 517 0.38 -4.65 -10.22
N GLU A 518 1.00 -5.54 -11.00
CA GLU A 518 0.31 -6.70 -11.59
C GLU A 518 -0.26 -7.63 -10.52
N LEU A 519 0.49 -7.87 -9.43
CA LEU A 519 0.01 -8.68 -8.33
C LEU A 519 -1.23 -8.05 -7.68
N ILE A 520 -1.19 -6.74 -7.40
CA ILE A 520 -2.31 -5.96 -6.85
C ILE A 520 -3.51 -5.99 -7.80
N PHE A 521 -3.27 -5.71 -9.07
CA PHE A 521 -4.28 -5.69 -10.12
C PHE A 521 -5.01 -7.03 -10.23
N ARG A 522 -4.27 -8.14 -10.36
CA ARG A 522 -4.87 -9.48 -10.48
C ARG A 522 -5.70 -9.86 -9.25
N ARG A 523 -5.20 -9.53 -8.05
CA ARG A 523 -5.93 -9.80 -6.80
C ARG A 523 -7.22 -9.02 -6.74
N PHE A 524 -7.17 -7.73 -7.07
CA PHE A 524 -8.33 -6.85 -7.05
C PHE A 524 -9.39 -7.28 -8.07
N ILE A 525 -9.01 -7.49 -9.33
CA ILE A 525 -9.94 -7.96 -10.37
C ILE A 525 -10.54 -9.31 -10.01
N ALA A 526 -9.73 -10.27 -9.54
CA ALA A 526 -10.24 -11.57 -9.08
C ALA A 526 -11.30 -11.41 -7.98
N SER A 527 -11.11 -10.50 -7.02
CA SER A 527 -12.06 -10.23 -5.93
C SER A 527 -13.42 -9.69 -6.39
N GLN A 528 -13.50 -9.19 -7.63
CA GLN A 528 -14.70 -8.61 -8.26
C GLN A 528 -15.24 -9.50 -9.40
N MET A 529 -14.66 -10.68 -9.62
CA MET A 529 -15.14 -11.66 -10.61
C MET A 529 -16.04 -12.72 -9.99
N LYS A 530 -16.86 -13.38 -10.80
CA LYS A 530 -17.69 -14.50 -10.30
C LYS A 530 -16.84 -15.65 -9.72
N PRO A 531 -17.39 -16.42 -8.77
CA PRO A 531 -16.76 -17.63 -8.24
C PRO A 531 -16.43 -18.66 -9.33
N VAL A 532 -15.55 -19.59 -8.99
CA VAL A 532 -15.19 -20.73 -9.87
C VAL A 532 -15.96 -21.94 -9.40
N LYS A 533 -16.67 -22.64 -10.29
CA LYS A 533 -17.19 -23.97 -9.97
C LYS A 533 -16.14 -25.00 -10.34
N ALA A 534 -15.75 -25.82 -9.37
CA ALA A 534 -14.74 -26.83 -9.53
C ALA A 534 -15.21 -28.15 -8.93
N GLU A 535 -14.76 -29.25 -9.52
CA GLU A 535 -14.86 -30.55 -8.86
C GLU A 535 -13.73 -30.66 -7.86
N LYS A 536 -14.09 -30.72 -6.59
CA LYS A 536 -13.20 -31.01 -5.48
C LYS A 536 -13.19 -32.52 -5.25
N ILE A 537 -12.00 -33.06 -5.10
CA ILE A 537 -11.79 -34.46 -4.78
C ILE A 537 -11.07 -34.59 -3.45
N SER A 538 -11.51 -35.54 -2.63
CA SER A 538 -10.84 -35.95 -1.40
C SER A 538 -10.74 -37.46 -1.37
N PHE A 539 -9.54 -37.98 -1.09
CA PHE A 539 -9.27 -39.43 -1.08
C PHE A 539 -8.12 -39.77 -0.16
N GLU A 540 -7.96 -41.06 0.11
CA GLU A 540 -6.85 -41.62 0.87
C GLU A 540 -5.88 -42.33 -0.07
N VAL A 541 -4.60 -42.02 0.05
CA VAL A 541 -3.51 -42.76 -0.58
C VAL A 541 -2.89 -43.66 0.47
N ARG A 542 -3.02 -44.97 0.29
CA ARG A 542 -2.43 -45.98 1.15
C ARG A 542 -1.18 -46.55 0.49
N VAL A 543 -0.06 -46.45 1.18
CA VAL A 543 1.23 -46.96 0.74
C VAL A 543 1.98 -47.52 1.95
N LEU A 544 2.35 -48.81 1.88
CA LEU A 544 2.89 -49.54 3.02
C LEU A 544 1.94 -49.44 4.24
N ASP A 545 2.43 -48.94 5.38
CA ASP A 545 1.68 -48.69 6.62
C ASP A 545 1.13 -47.25 6.72
N LYS A 546 1.27 -46.42 5.68
CA LYS A 546 0.88 -45.00 5.71
C LYS A 546 -0.40 -44.73 4.95
N ILE A 547 -1.19 -43.83 5.52
CA ILE A 547 -2.40 -43.26 4.91
C ILE A 547 -2.18 -41.76 4.77
N VAL A 548 -2.21 -41.25 3.53
CA VAL A 548 -2.13 -39.82 3.24
C VAL A 548 -3.48 -39.35 2.72
N LYS A 549 -4.09 -38.41 3.44
CA LYS A 549 -5.30 -37.72 2.95
C LYS A 549 -4.90 -36.67 1.93
N VAL A 550 -5.45 -36.76 0.74
CA VAL A 550 -5.22 -35.80 -0.35
C VAL A 550 -6.54 -35.11 -0.66
N GLU A 551 -6.48 -33.78 -0.75
CA GLU A 551 -7.61 -32.93 -1.07
C GLU A 551 -7.17 -31.89 -2.12
N GLY A 552 -7.99 -31.69 -3.14
CA GLY A 552 -7.72 -30.68 -4.17
C GLY A 552 -8.78 -30.63 -5.24
N TYR A 553 -8.55 -29.80 -6.26
CA TYR A 553 -9.47 -29.67 -7.39
C TYR A 553 -9.02 -30.56 -8.54
N SER A 554 -9.86 -31.43 -9.06
CA SER A 554 -9.54 -32.27 -10.23
C SER A 554 -9.75 -31.51 -11.54
N ARG A 555 -10.86 -30.76 -11.64
CA ARG A 555 -11.24 -30.02 -12.84
C ARG A 555 -12.02 -28.75 -12.50
N ILE A 556 -11.92 -27.77 -13.40
CA ILE A 556 -12.74 -26.56 -13.38
C ILE A 556 -13.96 -26.84 -14.25
N LEU A 557 -15.14 -26.77 -13.64
CA LEU A 557 -16.44 -27.00 -14.29
C LEU A 557 -16.94 -25.70 -14.93
N GLU A 558 -16.79 -24.57 -14.22
CA GLU A 558 -17.14 -23.24 -14.71
C GLU A 558 -16.05 -22.23 -14.37
N ASN A 559 -15.53 -21.53 -15.38
CA ASN A 559 -14.52 -20.49 -15.19
C ASN A 559 -15.11 -19.26 -14.49
N GLY A 560 -14.32 -18.64 -13.61
CA GLY A 560 -14.60 -17.39 -12.92
C GLY A 560 -13.31 -16.60 -12.73
N PHE A 561 -12.99 -16.25 -11.48
CA PHE A 561 -11.76 -15.51 -11.16
C PHE A 561 -10.45 -16.22 -11.55
N ASN A 562 -10.48 -17.54 -11.82
CA ASN A 562 -9.31 -18.33 -12.22
C ASN A 562 -8.66 -17.84 -13.53
N LEU A 563 -9.39 -17.13 -14.39
CA LEU A 563 -8.85 -16.55 -15.62
C LEU A 563 -7.77 -15.48 -15.37
N VAL A 564 -7.86 -14.80 -14.21
CA VAL A 564 -6.90 -13.76 -13.79
C VAL A 564 -5.95 -14.30 -12.72
N ARG A 565 -6.43 -15.22 -11.88
CA ARG A 565 -5.65 -15.89 -10.82
C ARG A 565 -5.77 -17.41 -10.96
N PRO A 566 -4.93 -18.07 -11.78
CA PRO A 566 -5.04 -19.50 -12.06
C PRO A 566 -5.04 -20.37 -10.80
N MET A 567 -5.92 -21.37 -10.80
CA MET A 567 -5.99 -22.40 -9.75
C MET A 567 -5.20 -23.63 -10.17
N ARG A 568 -4.52 -24.27 -9.21
CA ARG A 568 -3.86 -25.55 -9.45
C ARG A 568 -4.87 -26.67 -9.38
N THR A 569 -4.81 -27.60 -10.34
CA THR A 569 -5.57 -28.83 -10.33
C THR A 569 -4.67 -30.04 -10.09
N LEU A 570 -5.24 -31.08 -9.49
CA LEU A 570 -4.66 -32.42 -9.41
C LEU A 570 -4.82 -33.13 -10.76
N PRO A 571 -3.93 -34.08 -11.09
CA PRO A 571 -4.16 -34.96 -12.23
C PRO A 571 -5.44 -35.80 -12.03
N PRO A 572 -6.02 -36.38 -13.10
CA PRO A 572 -7.14 -37.30 -12.97
C PRO A 572 -6.83 -38.47 -12.03
N VAL A 573 -7.77 -38.78 -11.14
CA VAL A 573 -7.65 -39.86 -10.14
C VAL A 573 -8.90 -40.74 -10.17
N GLU A 574 -8.69 -42.04 -10.11
CA GLU A 574 -9.70 -43.08 -9.91
C GLU A 574 -9.30 -43.97 -8.73
N GLU A 575 -10.28 -44.64 -8.12
CA GLU A 575 -9.99 -45.64 -7.10
C GLU A 575 -9.30 -46.87 -7.68
N GLY A 576 -8.48 -47.51 -6.85
CA GLY A 576 -7.79 -48.73 -7.20
C GLY A 576 -6.28 -48.67 -6.97
N VAL A 577 -5.57 -49.61 -7.57
CA VAL A 577 -4.15 -49.81 -7.32
C VAL A 577 -3.33 -49.18 -8.44
N THR A 578 -2.41 -48.29 -8.07
CA THR A 578 -1.40 -47.71 -8.95
C THR A 578 0.01 -48.08 -8.49
N LYS A 579 0.99 -47.93 -9.38
CA LYS A 579 2.41 -48.17 -9.08
C LYS A 579 3.16 -46.85 -8.87
N VAL A 580 4.25 -46.94 -8.12
CA VAL A 580 5.23 -45.85 -7.98
C VAL A 580 6.18 -45.88 -9.17
N VAL A 581 6.33 -44.75 -9.86
CA VAL A 581 7.24 -44.59 -11.01
C VAL A 581 8.56 -43.98 -10.56
N GLU A 582 8.52 -43.02 -9.65
CA GLU A 582 9.69 -42.30 -9.18
C GLU A 582 9.57 -42.02 -7.68
N VAL A 583 10.67 -42.23 -6.95
CA VAL A 583 10.78 -41.86 -5.53
C VAL A 583 11.86 -40.81 -5.41
N ARG A 584 11.48 -39.60 -4.97
CA ARG A 584 12.43 -38.54 -4.62
C ARG A 584 12.50 -38.39 -3.12
N ARG A 585 13.72 -38.44 -2.60
CA ARG A 585 13.98 -38.24 -1.18
C ARG A 585 14.62 -36.89 -0.93
N TRP A 586 14.19 -36.22 0.13
CA TRP A 586 14.97 -35.16 0.75
C TRP A 586 14.83 -35.21 2.26
N ARG A 587 15.76 -34.57 2.95
CA ARG A 587 15.69 -34.36 4.39
C ARG A 587 15.33 -32.91 4.66
N ALA A 588 14.32 -32.68 5.47
CA ALA A 588 13.91 -31.34 5.86
C ALA A 588 13.20 -31.35 7.22
N PRO A 589 13.14 -30.20 7.90
CA PRO A 589 12.16 -29.98 8.96
C PRO A 589 10.73 -30.10 8.42
N SER A 590 9.85 -30.77 9.17
CA SER A 590 8.40 -30.78 8.90
C SER A 590 7.72 -29.48 9.30
N VAL A 591 8.29 -28.74 10.25
CA VAL A 591 7.89 -27.38 10.58
C VAL A 591 8.86 -26.40 9.90
N PRO A 592 8.44 -25.68 8.84
CA PRO A 592 9.32 -24.73 8.15
C PRO A 592 9.54 -23.47 8.99
N LEU A 593 10.74 -22.90 8.88
CA LEU A 593 11.03 -21.57 9.41
C LEU A 593 10.14 -20.51 8.75
N TYR A 594 9.83 -19.45 9.51
CA TYR A 594 9.08 -18.33 8.99
C TYR A 594 9.84 -17.55 7.93
N THR A 595 9.15 -17.08 6.90
CA THR A 595 9.58 -15.99 6.01
C THR A 595 9.13 -14.63 6.57
N GLN A 596 9.55 -13.53 5.93
CA GLN A 596 9.02 -12.20 6.29
C GLN A 596 7.50 -12.13 6.12
N GLY A 597 6.96 -12.73 5.04
CA GLY A 597 5.52 -12.78 4.80
C GLY A 597 4.76 -13.57 5.86
N ASP A 598 5.32 -14.68 6.34
CA ASP A 598 4.69 -15.48 7.39
C ASP A 598 4.65 -14.74 8.73
N ILE A 599 5.73 -14.03 9.09
CA ILE A 599 5.75 -13.21 10.30
C ILE A 599 4.72 -12.10 10.24
N ILE A 600 4.58 -11.41 9.11
CA ILE A 600 3.61 -10.32 8.97
C ILE A 600 2.17 -10.84 9.06
N ALA A 601 1.89 -12.00 8.47
CA ALA A 601 0.60 -12.64 8.60
C ALA A 601 0.30 -12.99 10.08
N LEU A 602 1.29 -13.54 10.79
CA LEU A 602 1.16 -13.87 12.20
C LEU A 602 0.98 -12.62 13.08
N MET A 603 1.68 -11.54 12.78
CA MET A 603 1.50 -10.23 13.43
C MET A 603 0.05 -9.75 13.32
N LYS A 604 -0.54 -9.81 12.12
CA LYS A 604 -1.95 -9.44 11.91
C LYS A 604 -2.90 -10.37 12.66
N GLU A 605 -2.69 -11.69 12.58
CA GLU A 605 -3.50 -12.70 13.27
C GLU A 605 -3.49 -12.50 14.79
N ARG A 606 -2.34 -12.15 15.36
CA ARG A 606 -2.15 -11.95 16.80
C ARG A 606 -2.54 -10.54 17.28
N GLY A 607 -2.93 -9.64 16.38
CA GLY A 607 -3.25 -8.25 16.71
C GLY A 607 -2.03 -7.42 17.16
N ILE A 608 -0.86 -7.72 16.59
CA ILE A 608 0.41 -7.10 16.96
C ILE A 608 0.95 -6.25 15.81
N GLY A 609 1.11 -4.95 16.05
CA GLY A 609 1.56 -3.98 15.04
C GLY A 609 0.46 -3.57 14.05
N ARG A 610 0.81 -2.71 13.10
CA ARG A 610 -0.11 -2.05 12.17
C ARG A 610 0.43 -2.01 10.75
N PRO A 611 -0.41 -1.72 9.73
CA PRO A 611 0.04 -1.48 8.37
C PRO A 611 1.28 -0.58 8.23
N SER A 612 1.39 0.48 9.04
CA SER A 612 2.53 1.39 9.05
C SER A 612 3.79 0.83 9.71
N THR A 613 3.68 -0.20 10.57
CA THR A 613 4.80 -0.68 11.38
C THR A 613 5.32 -2.07 10.99
N TYR A 614 4.53 -2.91 10.30
CA TYR A 614 4.91 -4.29 9.95
C TYR A 614 6.30 -4.40 9.31
N ALA A 615 6.53 -3.68 8.21
CA ALA A 615 7.81 -3.73 7.51
C ALA A 615 8.96 -3.16 8.35
N LYS A 616 8.70 -2.10 9.14
CA LYS A 616 9.72 -1.44 9.95
C LYS A 616 10.18 -2.31 11.11
N ILE A 617 9.27 -3.06 11.73
CA ILE A 617 9.59 -4.01 12.81
C ILE A 617 10.50 -5.12 12.28
N VAL A 618 10.15 -5.72 11.14
CA VAL A 618 10.96 -6.76 10.49
C VAL A 618 12.33 -6.20 10.10
N GLU A 619 12.39 -5.02 9.48
CA GLU A 619 13.65 -4.34 9.13
C GLU A 619 14.53 -4.09 10.35
N THR A 620 13.94 -3.63 11.46
CA THR A 620 14.68 -3.37 12.72
C THR A 620 15.33 -4.65 13.24
N LEU A 621 14.68 -5.81 13.16
CA LEU A 621 15.30 -7.10 13.55
C LEU A 621 16.55 -7.43 12.73
N PHE A 622 16.56 -7.06 11.44
CA PHE A 622 17.74 -7.21 10.58
C PHE A 622 18.84 -6.18 10.91
N GLU A 623 18.48 -4.90 11.00
CA GLU A 623 19.42 -3.80 11.29
C GLU A 623 20.15 -3.99 12.62
N ARG A 624 19.46 -4.53 13.62
CA ARG A 624 20.00 -4.84 14.95
C ARG A 624 20.79 -6.16 14.99
N GLY A 625 20.80 -6.91 13.90
CA GLY A 625 21.50 -8.19 13.78
C GLY A 625 20.87 -9.32 14.60
N TYR A 626 19.59 -9.21 14.96
CA TYR A 626 18.87 -10.26 15.70
C TYR A 626 18.45 -11.41 14.81
N VAL A 627 18.20 -11.12 13.53
CA VAL A 627 17.73 -12.07 12.54
C VAL A 627 18.55 -11.93 11.26
N LEU A 628 18.78 -13.06 10.61
CA LEU A 628 19.37 -13.15 9.27
C LEU A 628 18.38 -13.85 8.32
N SER A 629 18.52 -13.56 7.03
CA SER A 629 17.73 -14.18 5.99
C SER A 629 18.56 -15.26 5.30
N SER A 630 18.04 -16.48 5.24
CA SER A 630 18.68 -17.55 4.47
C SER A 630 18.70 -17.21 2.98
N LYS A 631 19.84 -17.46 2.32
CA LYS A 631 20.00 -17.15 0.88
C LYS A 631 19.04 -17.95 -0.02
N ARG A 632 18.71 -19.18 0.36
CA ARG A 632 17.96 -20.13 -0.50
C ARG A 632 16.44 -20.05 -0.34
N ARG A 633 15.94 -19.86 0.89
CA ARG A 633 14.51 -19.89 1.20
C ARG A 633 13.96 -18.55 1.70
N LYS A 634 14.81 -17.52 1.84
CA LYS A 634 14.45 -16.23 2.47
C LYS A 634 13.80 -16.38 3.85
N ALA A 635 14.04 -17.52 4.49
CA ALA A 635 13.58 -17.82 5.83
C ALA A 635 14.40 -17.05 6.87
N LEU A 636 13.73 -16.64 7.94
CA LEU A 636 14.25 -15.89 9.07
C LEU A 636 14.93 -16.85 10.05
N ILE A 637 16.18 -16.55 10.37
CA ILE A 637 17.00 -17.33 11.28
C ILE A 637 17.47 -16.39 12.41
N PRO A 638 17.18 -16.70 13.68
CA PRO A 638 17.68 -15.89 14.79
C PRO A 638 19.19 -16.06 14.95
N THR A 639 19.87 -14.97 15.31
CA THR A 639 21.30 -14.99 15.63
C THR A 639 21.53 -15.33 17.10
N ARG A 640 22.77 -15.69 17.46
CA ARG A 640 23.14 -15.92 18.87
C ARG A 640 22.88 -14.69 19.74
N ILE A 641 23.12 -13.49 19.23
CA ILE A 641 22.84 -12.25 19.95
C ILE A 641 21.34 -12.03 20.09
N GLY A 642 20.54 -12.29 19.05
CA GLY A 642 19.07 -12.20 19.11
C GLY A 642 18.48 -13.12 20.17
N ILE A 643 18.96 -14.37 20.25
CA ILE A 643 18.52 -15.34 21.28
C ILE A 643 18.82 -14.83 22.69
N LYS A 644 20.08 -14.43 22.95
CA LYS A 644 20.47 -13.91 24.27
C LYS A 644 19.71 -12.66 24.68
N VAL A 645 19.47 -11.74 23.73
CA VAL A 645 18.68 -10.52 23.96
C VAL A 645 17.25 -10.88 24.32
N TYR A 646 16.62 -11.79 23.57
CA TYR A 646 15.26 -12.25 23.86
C TYR A 646 15.19 -12.90 25.24
N GLU A 647 16.08 -13.84 25.57
CA GLU A 647 16.12 -14.52 26.88
C GLU A 647 16.29 -13.52 28.04
N TYR A 648 17.17 -12.54 27.89
CA TYR A 648 17.36 -11.50 28.91
C TYR A 648 16.08 -10.67 29.12
N LEU A 649 15.45 -10.23 28.02
CA LEU A 649 14.26 -9.41 28.09
C LEU A 649 13.05 -10.19 28.60
N SER A 650 12.83 -11.42 28.10
CA SER A 650 11.70 -12.26 28.49
C SER A 650 11.78 -12.69 29.94
N THR A 651 12.98 -12.88 30.50
CA THR A 651 13.13 -13.31 31.90
C THR A 651 12.90 -12.16 32.89
N ARG A 652 13.28 -10.92 32.52
CA ARG A 652 13.30 -9.78 33.46
C ARG A 652 12.21 -8.75 33.22
N PHE A 653 11.69 -8.66 32.00
CA PHE A 653 10.81 -7.57 31.57
C PHE A 653 9.54 -8.06 30.87
N GLU A 654 9.20 -9.35 30.97
CA GLU A 654 8.06 -9.99 30.25
C GLU A 654 6.78 -9.15 30.28
N LYS A 655 6.40 -8.66 31.47
CA LYS A 655 5.21 -7.83 31.68
C LYS A 655 5.11 -6.63 30.73
N PHE A 656 6.23 -6.05 30.31
CA PHE A 656 6.28 -4.84 29.49
C PHE A 656 6.40 -5.13 27.98
N ILE A 657 6.74 -6.36 27.61
CA ILE A 657 7.05 -6.75 26.23
C ILE A 657 6.26 -7.97 25.75
N SER A 658 5.26 -8.42 26.51
CA SER A 658 4.42 -9.56 26.13
C SER A 658 3.46 -9.22 24.98
N GLU A 659 2.96 -10.25 24.31
CA GLU A 659 1.90 -10.11 23.29
C GLU A 659 0.64 -9.43 23.86
N GLU A 660 0.28 -9.76 25.09
CA GLU A 660 -0.92 -9.25 25.75
C GLU A 660 -0.81 -7.75 26.05
N THR A 661 0.28 -7.33 26.69
CA THR A 661 0.58 -5.91 26.94
C THR A 661 0.66 -5.15 25.63
N THR A 662 1.21 -5.78 24.60
CA THR A 662 1.29 -5.23 23.26
C THR A 662 -0.07 -4.91 22.69
N ARG A 663 -0.97 -5.88 22.70
CA ARG A 663 -2.32 -5.75 22.18
C ARG A 663 -3.15 -4.75 22.99
N ARG A 664 -3.01 -4.74 24.33
CA ARG A 664 -3.71 -3.78 25.21
C ARG A 664 -3.36 -2.33 24.86
N LEU A 665 -2.08 -2.04 24.65
CA LEU A 665 -1.65 -0.69 24.27
C LEU A 665 -2.08 -0.33 22.85
N GLU A 666 -2.02 -1.25 21.89
CA GLU A 666 -2.56 -1.00 20.55
C GLU A 666 -4.06 -0.68 20.58
N GLU A 667 -4.84 -1.40 21.39
CA GLU A 667 -6.26 -1.11 21.56
C GLU A 667 -6.49 0.25 22.24
N ALA A 668 -5.71 0.59 23.26
CA ALA A 668 -5.74 1.92 23.86
C ALA A 668 -5.52 3.03 22.82
N MET A 669 -4.56 2.87 21.91
CA MET A 669 -4.37 3.82 20.81
C MET A 669 -5.57 3.91 19.87
N ARG A 670 -6.25 2.79 19.57
CA ARG A 670 -7.49 2.82 18.76
C ARG A 670 -8.62 3.56 19.47
N LEU A 671 -8.74 3.37 20.78
CA LEU A 671 -9.74 4.06 21.57
C LEU A 671 -9.44 5.56 21.65
N ILE A 672 -8.17 5.97 21.74
CA ILE A 672 -7.76 7.38 21.61
C ILE A 672 -8.11 7.92 20.22
N GLU A 673 -7.77 7.20 19.14
CA GLU A 673 -8.12 7.59 17.75
C GLU A 673 -9.64 7.81 17.59
N ALA A 674 -10.45 7.02 18.30
CA ALA A 674 -11.92 7.12 18.31
C ALA A 674 -12.50 8.15 19.31
N GLY A 675 -11.66 8.84 20.09
CA GLY A 675 -12.08 9.79 21.14
C GLY A 675 -12.77 9.12 22.34
N LYS A 676 -12.53 7.82 22.56
CA LYS A 676 -13.14 7.01 23.63
C LYS A 676 -12.25 6.83 24.85
N LEU A 677 -10.96 7.18 24.76
CA LEU A 677 -9.99 7.06 25.84
C LEU A 677 -9.12 8.31 25.86
N ASP A 678 -8.90 8.86 27.05
CA ASP A 678 -8.00 9.99 27.25
C ASP A 678 -6.53 9.54 27.12
N TYR A 679 -5.78 10.26 26.30
CA TYR A 679 -4.38 9.97 26.02
C TYR A 679 -3.48 10.23 27.24
N GLN A 680 -3.81 11.21 28.08
CA GLN A 680 -3.04 11.54 29.28
C GLN A 680 -3.11 10.43 30.32
N ALA A 681 -4.29 9.81 30.49
CA ALA A 681 -4.45 8.64 31.33
C ALA A 681 -3.53 7.47 30.89
N VAL A 682 -3.39 7.24 29.58
CA VAL A 682 -2.50 6.20 29.05
C VAL A 682 -1.03 6.55 29.30
N ILE A 683 -0.62 7.81 29.09
CA ILE A 683 0.76 8.24 29.37
C ILE A 683 1.07 8.14 30.88
N LYS A 684 0.10 8.48 31.76
CA LYS A 684 0.20 8.29 33.22
C LYS A 684 0.47 6.83 33.59
N GLU A 685 -0.22 5.87 32.96
CA GLU A 685 0.06 4.44 33.16
C GLU A 685 1.45 4.05 32.67
N LEU A 686 1.83 4.48 31.46
CA LEU A 686 3.16 4.20 30.90
C LEU A 686 4.27 4.75 31.80
N ARG A 687 4.07 5.92 32.40
CA ARG A 687 5.06 6.52 33.31
C ARG A 687 5.33 5.63 34.52
N LYS A 688 4.29 5.00 35.09
CA LYS A 688 4.43 4.05 36.21
C LYS A 688 5.20 2.80 35.78
N ASP A 689 4.90 2.28 34.59
CA ASP A 689 5.63 1.12 34.04
C ASP A 689 7.13 1.43 33.89
N ILE A 690 7.50 2.65 33.48
CA ILE A 690 8.91 3.06 33.38
C ILE A 690 9.63 3.07 34.74
N GLU A 691 8.96 3.45 35.82
CA GLU A 691 9.59 3.43 37.17
C GLU A 691 9.96 2.02 37.59
N VAL A 692 9.07 1.07 37.30
CA VAL A 692 9.31 -0.35 37.56
C VAL A 692 10.44 -0.88 36.68
N ILE A 693 10.49 -0.51 35.39
CA ILE A 693 11.60 -0.91 34.50
C ILE A 693 12.94 -0.38 35.02
N LYS A 694 12.97 0.87 35.51
CA LYS A 694 14.19 1.47 36.06
C LYS A 694 14.68 0.73 37.30
N SER A 695 13.78 0.31 38.18
CA SER A 695 14.13 -0.39 39.43
C SER A 695 14.65 -1.82 39.25
N ILE A 696 14.34 -2.48 38.12
CA ILE A 696 14.83 -3.83 37.82
C ILE A 696 16.30 -3.76 37.37
N TYR A 697 17.22 -4.25 38.20
CA TYR A 697 18.67 -4.22 37.94
C TYR A 697 19.13 -5.20 36.85
#